data_AF-A0A3D4FBB6-F1
#
_entry.id   AF-A0A3D4FBB6-F1
#
_cell.length_a   1.000
_cell.length_b   1.000
_cell.length_c   1.000
_cell.angle_alpha   90.00
_cell.angle_beta   90.00
_cell.angle_gamma   90.00
#
_symmetry.space_group_name_H-M   'P 1'
#
loop_
_entity.id
_entity.type
_entity.pdbx_description
1 polymer ?
#
loop_
_entity_poly.entity_id
_entity_poly.type
_entity_poly.pdbx_seq_one_letter_code
_entity_poly.pdbx_strand_id
1 'polypeptide(L)'
;MMWISLVSGMVSLWGCCVSSIAGESQGPASPAAPAYPDVDAMLEASYEDFQKGAIVGGWDALRHRMRGNIYQSNPNGLQEPRLTQFERLVRGVPEDVLQVNREIIEYCIRKKAEIEAAWADPKRRHPAKEVCQYQTELIPLAILPLRIGQRLVPEAHRAIREVLLAFRPETADVEPTLWMHAPGYNGGNAHDYLSFLCLSWEVTKDPAIRDAAYWGLRRELDHLNLSGDIAEFNVLEGHWCSSNGYDAMKAFLSDPQMARMARMIAERIWLNRFLTWSSTVERITGPGSRMAPGAWLGTSGDRLQFATGLQQPIWVNEFFDWEVWQQPLTGGRWPLDDVEGMVPDLPDYLQDVAWRKQLPQTLRSAVHLIPWMQRYPKLEGITHATPEPGMGEIINHQTESYALGSINRPYEASECMVYASAWWNDQRAEKEHPVGSPKRFSLLFPHYVFNGASFMDRTELFYENRPDQPRHDEWTRSPGPWMREFAERGRVGLLQHQNTLIYSYSGRNRGPDDTPLVAEKTHRISAGMFLFRWEPGLEGLFINREPVTQLPVDLEPGDWWFIEDGDTYVGVRPLESTHLSGPCRTRLEERTRQIALYQDNYVGSSTEGITDEQWVQARSGFIVEMGDAREYGSFKRFQDRMLRARVKESVDGFVRTVDYRRSGRRMEMDWHCYLETYLKRRVDGKDVETIRFLQSPEFAVGDSGQLETHDAQLTTRKGEPAWLLSATPSQSWVAYQTQPHVPLPLMLETPIGEVESERFPFGKLVVQKKGESLHLEIDAGFRPFWSSVKWRAQIWQGMGTHPSDIVIRTRAPKVTASINGDAMPVIWDDANEHWLLDPYARIPRVLDRVQPAGRPPVIVEP
;
A
#
# COMPACT_ATOMS: atom_id res chain seq x y z
N MET A 1 -76.34 33.88 -11.89
CA MET A 1 -76.17 34.45 -13.25
C MET A 1 -76.24 35.95 -13.10
N MET A 2 -75.36 36.78 -13.61
CA MET A 2 -74.19 36.61 -14.45
C MET A 2 -73.45 37.94 -14.33
N TRP A 3 -72.13 37.86 -14.22
CA TRP A 3 -71.20 38.80 -14.86
C TRP A 3 -71.21 40.25 -14.35
N ILE A 4 -70.18 40.58 -13.57
CA ILE A 4 -69.11 41.53 -13.94
C ILE A 4 -68.20 41.69 -12.70
N SER A 5 -67.07 40.99 -12.69
CA SER A 5 -65.85 41.35 -11.93
C SER A 5 -64.71 40.42 -12.33
N LEU A 6 -64.18 40.68 -13.52
CA LEU A 6 -62.87 40.23 -13.96
C LEU A 6 -61.95 41.45 -13.83
N VAL A 7 -60.75 41.23 -13.29
CA VAL A 7 -59.66 42.18 -13.01
C VAL A 7 -59.69 42.83 -11.61
N SER A 8 -59.45 42.01 -10.57
CA SER A 8 -58.71 42.37 -9.32
C SER A 8 -58.55 41.16 -8.36
N GLY A 9 -58.17 39.98 -8.88
CA GLY A 9 -58.15 38.73 -8.11
C GLY A 9 -56.97 37.79 -8.40
N MET A 10 -55.74 38.32 -8.53
CA MET A 10 -54.55 37.49 -8.77
C MET A 10 -53.30 37.87 -7.94
N VAL A 11 -53.40 38.62 -6.84
CA VAL A 11 -52.22 39.12 -6.08
C VAL A 11 -52.26 38.89 -4.56
N SER A 12 -53.09 37.99 -4.01
CA SER A 12 -53.20 37.88 -2.53
C SER A 12 -53.34 36.47 -1.93
N LEU A 13 -52.75 35.43 -2.54
CA LEU A 13 -52.75 34.05 -2.00
C LEU A 13 -51.36 33.36 -2.01
N TRP A 14 -50.26 34.13 -1.98
CA TRP A 14 -48.88 33.62 -1.99
C TRP A 14 -48.00 34.10 -0.83
N GLY A 15 -48.61 34.55 0.27
CA GLY A 15 -47.90 35.08 1.42
C GLY A 15 -48.42 34.52 2.75
N CYS A 16 -48.16 33.24 3.02
CA CYS A 16 -48.23 32.61 4.36
C CYS A 16 -47.64 31.16 4.35
N CYS A 17 -46.48 30.95 3.72
CA CYS A 17 -45.76 29.64 3.76
C CYS A 17 -44.23 29.79 3.77
N VAL A 18 -43.67 30.89 4.27
CA VAL A 18 -42.22 31.11 4.34
C VAL A 18 -41.83 31.53 5.76
N SER A 19 -41.93 30.59 6.70
CA SER A 19 -41.34 30.70 8.05
C SER A 19 -41.55 29.41 8.83
N SER A 20 -40.76 28.37 8.54
CA SER A 20 -40.39 27.27 9.48
C SER A 20 -39.57 26.14 8.83
N ILE A 21 -38.87 26.36 7.73
CA ILE A 21 -37.77 25.46 7.30
C ILE A 21 -36.49 25.88 8.03
N ALA A 22 -36.56 25.90 9.35
CA ALA A 22 -35.45 26.07 10.27
C ALA A 22 -35.60 24.96 11.30
N GLY A 23 -35.21 23.78 10.85
CA GLY A 23 -35.23 22.53 11.59
C GLY A 23 -34.22 21.61 10.92
N GLU A 24 -33.02 22.13 10.68
CA GLU A 24 -31.84 21.29 10.54
C GLU A 24 -31.73 20.51 11.85
N SER A 25 -32.28 19.29 11.84
CA SER A 25 -31.89 18.31 12.83
C SER A 25 -30.40 18.12 12.63
N GLN A 26 -29.62 18.70 13.54
CA GLN A 26 -28.20 18.43 13.69
C GLN A 26 -28.01 16.93 13.47
N GLY A 27 -27.20 16.58 12.46
CA GLY A 27 -26.79 15.19 12.25
C GLY A 27 -26.17 14.65 13.53
N PRO A 28 -25.84 13.34 13.60
CA PRO A 28 -24.98 12.88 14.67
C PRO A 28 -23.80 13.85 14.75
N ALA A 29 -23.58 14.41 15.95
CA ALA A 29 -22.49 15.34 16.20
C ALA A 29 -21.25 14.75 15.54
N SER A 30 -20.55 15.56 14.74
CA SER A 30 -19.24 15.15 14.22
C SER A 30 -18.50 14.49 15.38
N PRO A 31 -18.02 13.24 15.25
CA PRO A 31 -17.24 12.62 16.32
C PRO A 31 -16.19 13.66 16.75
N ALA A 32 -16.05 13.86 18.06
CA ALA A 32 -15.10 14.82 18.59
C ALA A 32 -13.79 14.67 17.81
N ALA A 33 -13.27 15.78 17.26
CA ALA A 33 -12.11 15.74 16.36
C ALA A 33 -11.02 14.86 17.01
N PRO A 34 -10.44 13.89 16.29
CA PRO A 34 -9.52 12.93 16.88
C PRO A 34 -8.39 13.66 17.60
N ALA A 35 -8.26 13.38 18.90
CA ALA A 35 -7.32 14.06 19.77
C ALA A 35 -5.89 13.94 19.19
N TYR A 36 -5.18 15.05 19.09
CA TYR A 36 -3.77 15.04 18.72
C TYR A 36 -2.93 14.69 19.95
N PRO A 37 -1.80 13.97 19.80
CA PRO A 37 -0.92 13.70 20.93
C PRO A 37 -0.46 14.95 21.69
N ASP A 38 -0.34 14.80 23.00
CA ASP A 38 0.14 15.87 23.89
C ASP A 38 1.59 16.22 23.58
N VAL A 39 1.82 17.47 23.16
CA VAL A 39 3.14 17.99 22.79
C VAL A 39 4.04 18.14 24.00
N ASP A 40 3.51 18.56 25.16
CA ASP A 40 4.34 18.75 26.34
C ASP A 40 4.88 17.39 26.83
N ALA A 41 4.04 16.36 26.81
CA ALA A 41 4.46 14.99 27.12
C ALA A 41 5.55 14.45 26.15
N MET A 42 5.54 14.86 24.87
CA MET A 42 6.58 14.47 23.92
C MET A 42 7.93 15.15 24.17
N LEU A 43 7.94 16.32 24.82
CA LEU A 43 9.14 17.09 25.13
C LEU A 43 9.90 16.58 26.36
N GLU A 44 9.23 15.87 27.27
CA GLU A 44 9.82 15.40 28.54
C GLU A 44 10.71 14.14 28.41
N ALA A 45 10.60 13.41 27.31
CA ALA A 45 11.20 12.08 27.21
C ALA A 45 12.66 12.10 26.74
N SER A 46 13.48 11.13 27.19
CA SER A 46 14.93 11.04 26.92
C SER A 46 15.28 10.71 25.48
N TYR A 47 16.14 11.51 24.87
CA TYR A 47 16.66 11.29 23.51
C TYR A 47 17.44 9.97 23.37
N GLU A 48 18.21 9.58 24.40
CA GLU A 48 19.00 8.34 24.39
C GLU A 48 18.10 7.10 24.26
N ASP A 49 16.94 7.12 24.91
CA ASP A 49 15.99 6.01 24.83
C ASP A 49 15.26 5.96 23.49
N PHE A 50 15.12 7.11 22.82
CA PHE A 50 14.53 7.17 21.48
C PHE A 50 15.42 6.49 20.43
N GLN A 51 16.74 6.66 20.49
CA GLN A 51 17.69 6.06 19.54
C GLN A 51 17.70 4.52 19.56
N LYS A 52 17.29 3.90 20.67
CA LYS A 52 17.21 2.44 20.81
C LYS A 52 16.04 1.82 20.03
N GLY A 53 15.11 2.65 19.54
CA GLY A 53 13.83 2.20 18.98
C GLY A 53 12.83 1.85 20.07
N ALA A 54 11.62 1.47 19.66
CA ALA A 54 10.54 1.10 20.58
C ALA A 54 9.68 -0.05 20.01
N ILE A 55 8.94 -0.75 20.87
CA ILE A 55 7.88 -1.68 20.47
C ILE A 55 6.54 -0.99 20.74
N VAL A 56 5.90 -0.50 19.68
CA VAL A 56 4.71 0.35 19.77
C VAL A 56 3.70 0.04 18.67
N GLY A 57 2.43 0.40 18.91
CA GLY A 57 1.33 0.30 17.96
C GLY A 57 0.29 1.40 18.20
N GLY A 58 -0.63 1.60 17.27
CA GLY A 58 -1.71 2.57 17.45
C GLY A 58 -1.23 3.99 17.74
N TRP A 59 -1.81 4.60 18.78
CA TRP A 59 -1.44 5.95 19.24
C TRP A 59 0.00 6.07 19.71
N ASP A 60 0.59 4.99 20.23
CA ASP A 60 1.97 5.01 20.74
C ASP A 60 2.98 5.09 19.59
N ALA A 61 2.67 4.43 18.47
CA ALA A 61 3.45 4.55 17.24
C ALA A 61 3.38 5.96 16.67
N LEU A 62 2.19 6.57 16.65
CA LEU A 62 2.01 7.96 16.20
C LEU A 62 2.79 8.94 17.09
N ARG A 63 2.73 8.76 18.42
CA ARG A 63 3.53 9.53 19.39
C ARG A 63 5.02 9.40 19.14
N HIS A 64 5.50 8.18 18.92
CA HIS A 64 6.91 7.92 18.65
C HIS A 64 7.37 8.59 17.35
N ARG A 65 6.58 8.50 16.27
CA ARG A 65 6.85 9.17 14.99
C ARG A 65 6.97 10.69 15.14
N MET A 66 5.96 11.32 15.72
CA MET A 66 5.93 12.78 15.89
C MET A 66 7.08 13.28 16.76
N ARG A 67 7.47 12.50 17.77
CA ARG A 67 8.66 12.79 18.58
C ARG A 67 9.96 12.73 17.77
N GLY A 68 10.08 11.78 16.84
CA GLY A 68 11.19 11.74 15.88
C GLY A 68 11.32 13.02 15.07
N ASN A 69 10.20 13.54 14.57
CA ASN A 69 10.17 14.81 13.82
C ASN A 69 10.58 16.02 14.68
N ILE A 70 10.19 16.05 15.96
CA ILE A 70 10.65 17.07 16.92
C ILE A 70 12.17 16.99 17.08
N TYR A 71 12.75 15.80 17.26
CA TYR A 71 14.20 15.64 17.40
C TYR A 71 14.97 16.04 16.15
N GLN A 72 14.46 15.72 14.96
CA GLN A 72 15.11 16.14 13.71
C GLN A 72 15.23 17.67 13.58
N SER A 73 14.23 18.38 14.09
CA SER A 73 14.19 19.85 14.10
C SER A 73 15.02 20.48 15.22
N ASN A 74 15.43 19.66 16.20
CA ASN A 74 16.09 20.08 17.44
C ASN A 74 17.34 19.22 17.74
N PRO A 75 18.32 19.16 16.82
CA PRO A 75 19.47 18.25 16.95
C PRO A 75 20.38 18.58 18.15
N ASN A 76 20.26 19.79 18.72
CA ASN A 76 21.08 20.26 19.85
C ASN A 76 20.39 20.07 21.22
N GLY A 77 19.20 19.46 21.28
CA GLY A 77 18.45 19.23 22.51
C GLY A 77 17.11 19.99 22.57
N LEU A 78 16.32 19.71 23.62
CA LEU A 78 14.94 20.20 23.80
C LEU A 78 14.81 21.29 24.88
N GLN A 79 15.90 21.98 25.26
CA GLN A 79 15.85 23.04 26.27
C GLN A 79 15.05 24.26 25.78
N GLU A 80 15.20 24.60 24.49
CA GLU A 80 14.41 25.63 23.79
C GLU A 80 13.91 25.03 22.46
N PRO A 81 12.88 24.17 22.49
CA PRO A 81 12.49 23.40 21.32
C PRO A 81 11.86 24.32 20.27
N ARG A 82 12.39 24.24 19.04
CA ARG A 82 11.77 24.80 17.84
C ARG A 82 10.57 23.94 17.46
N LEU A 83 9.39 24.43 17.83
CA LEU A 83 8.10 23.82 17.49
C LEU A 83 7.51 24.40 16.20
N THR A 84 6.73 23.57 15.53
CA THR A 84 5.92 23.96 14.36
C THR A 84 4.79 24.91 14.73
N GLN A 85 4.15 25.53 13.73
CA GLN A 85 2.94 26.34 13.95
C GLN A 85 1.83 25.50 14.58
N PHE A 86 1.65 24.27 14.08
CA PHE A 86 0.62 23.38 14.58
C PHE A 86 0.84 22.92 16.02
N GLU A 87 2.06 22.51 16.37
CA GLU A 87 2.39 22.12 17.76
C GLU A 87 2.16 23.27 18.75
N ARG A 88 2.52 24.50 18.37
CA ARG A 88 2.24 25.71 19.17
C ARG A 88 0.73 25.94 19.36
N LEU A 89 -0.08 25.75 18.32
CA LEU A 89 -1.55 25.84 18.42
C LEU A 89 -2.14 24.73 19.32
N VAL A 90 -1.61 23.51 19.23
CA VAL A 90 -2.03 22.37 20.07
C VAL A 90 -1.72 22.63 21.54
N ARG A 91 -0.49 23.05 21.87
CA ARG A 91 -0.10 23.43 23.23
C ARG A 91 -0.99 24.52 23.80
N GLY A 92 -1.41 25.45 22.95
CA GLY A 92 -2.44 26.42 23.31
C GLY A 92 -1.96 27.54 24.25
N VAL A 93 -0.65 27.77 24.33
CA VAL A 93 -0.06 28.92 25.04
C VAL A 93 -0.59 30.21 24.41
N PRO A 94 -1.21 31.14 25.17
CA PRO A 94 -1.92 32.29 24.59
C PRO A 94 -1.08 33.15 23.65
N GLU A 95 0.17 33.42 24.01
CA GLU A 95 1.12 34.21 23.23
C GLU A 95 1.47 33.52 21.90
N ASP A 96 1.70 32.21 21.94
CA ASP A 96 1.97 31.39 20.76
C ASP A 96 0.75 31.32 19.84
N VAL A 97 -0.45 31.13 20.39
CA VAL A 97 -1.68 31.09 19.59
C VAL A 97 -1.89 32.42 18.85
N LEU A 98 -1.69 33.55 19.53
CA LEU A 98 -1.77 34.87 18.90
C LEU A 98 -0.72 35.05 17.80
N GLN A 99 0.52 34.64 18.07
CA GLN A 99 1.63 34.77 17.13
C GLN A 99 1.44 33.88 15.90
N VAL A 100 1.05 32.61 16.08
CA VAL A 100 0.81 31.68 14.97
C VAL A 100 -0.34 32.15 14.08
N ASN A 101 -1.42 32.71 14.65
CA ASN A 101 -2.50 33.29 13.85
C ASN A 101 -2.00 34.40 12.92
N ARG A 102 -1.11 35.28 13.40
CA ARG A 102 -0.49 36.32 12.56
C ARG A 102 0.37 35.72 11.45
N GLU A 103 1.22 34.75 11.79
CA GLU A 103 2.09 34.07 10.83
C GLU A 103 1.28 33.38 9.72
N ILE A 104 0.19 32.69 10.06
CA ILE A 104 -0.71 32.04 9.09
C ILE A 104 -1.35 33.08 8.17
N ILE A 105 -1.89 34.18 8.72
CA ILE A 105 -2.51 35.25 7.93
C ILE A 105 -1.51 35.86 6.95
N GLU A 106 -0.33 36.23 7.41
CA GLU A 106 0.74 36.80 6.58
C GLU A 106 1.19 35.82 5.48
N TYR A 107 1.35 34.55 5.83
CA TYR A 107 1.68 33.49 4.89
C TYR A 107 0.61 33.35 3.79
N CYS A 108 -0.66 33.22 4.18
CA CYS A 108 -1.78 33.05 3.25
C CYS A 108 -1.93 34.25 2.32
N ILE A 109 -1.79 35.49 2.82
CA ILE A 109 -1.86 36.70 1.99
C ILE A 109 -0.75 36.71 0.95
N ARG A 110 0.49 36.46 1.35
CA ARG A 110 1.63 36.40 0.43
C ARG A 110 1.45 35.29 -0.61
N LYS A 111 1.11 34.08 -0.16
CA LYS A 111 0.98 32.91 -1.03
C LYS A 111 -0.18 33.05 -2.03
N LYS A 112 -1.30 33.62 -1.60
CA LYS A 112 -2.42 33.97 -2.49
C LYS A 112 -1.96 34.89 -3.62
N ALA A 113 -1.22 35.96 -3.31
CA ALA A 113 -0.71 36.88 -4.32
C ALA A 113 0.27 36.20 -5.30
N GLU A 114 1.14 35.32 -4.82
CA GLU A 114 2.03 34.51 -5.67
C GLU A 114 1.25 33.60 -6.63
N ILE A 115 0.21 32.92 -6.13
CA ILE A 115 -0.66 32.05 -6.92
C ILE A 115 -1.45 32.84 -7.97
N GLU A 116 -2.07 33.95 -7.58
CA GLU A 116 -2.82 34.82 -8.51
C GLU A 116 -1.93 35.42 -9.60
N ALA A 117 -0.71 35.84 -9.23
CA ALA A 117 0.28 36.32 -10.20
C ALA A 117 0.72 35.23 -11.17
N ALA A 118 0.88 33.99 -10.70
CA ALA A 118 1.19 32.86 -11.56
C ALA A 118 0.05 32.58 -12.55
N TRP A 119 -1.20 32.54 -12.10
CA TRP A 119 -2.37 32.35 -12.98
C TRP A 119 -2.52 33.44 -14.04
N ALA A 120 -2.02 34.65 -13.78
CA ALA A 120 -2.03 35.75 -14.73
C ALA A 120 -0.93 35.63 -15.81
N ASP A 121 0.06 34.75 -15.66
CA ASP A 121 1.16 34.54 -16.61
C ASP A 121 0.78 33.49 -17.66
N PRO A 122 0.48 33.90 -18.92
CA PRO A 122 0.06 32.97 -19.96
C PRO A 122 1.16 32.01 -20.44
N LYS A 123 2.42 32.20 -19.98
CA LYS A 123 3.54 31.31 -20.32
C LYS A 123 3.62 30.09 -19.42
N ARG A 124 2.96 30.13 -18.26
CA ARG A 124 3.02 29.03 -17.29
C ARG A 124 2.03 27.94 -17.67
N ARG A 125 2.53 26.72 -17.74
CA ARG A 125 1.71 25.54 -18.06
C ARG A 125 0.95 25.05 -16.83
N HIS A 126 1.56 25.15 -15.65
CA HIS A 126 1.00 24.69 -14.37
C HIS A 126 1.11 25.79 -13.30
N PRO A 127 0.41 26.92 -13.47
CA PRO A 127 0.78 28.17 -12.81
C PRO A 127 0.83 28.10 -11.28
N ALA A 128 -0.17 27.49 -10.65
CA ALA A 128 -0.25 27.39 -9.20
C ALA A 128 0.75 26.38 -8.59
N LYS A 129 1.02 25.25 -9.26
CA LYS A 129 1.96 24.21 -8.78
C LYS A 129 3.40 24.72 -8.79
N GLU A 130 3.75 25.58 -9.75
CA GLU A 130 5.10 26.15 -9.87
C GLU A 130 5.48 27.07 -8.70
N VAL A 131 4.50 27.59 -7.95
CA VAL A 131 4.71 28.55 -6.84
C VAL A 131 4.18 28.04 -5.50
N CYS A 132 3.52 26.88 -5.48
CA CYS A 132 2.90 26.32 -4.29
C CYS A 132 2.91 24.78 -4.29
N GLN A 133 3.34 24.19 -3.18
CA GLN A 133 3.37 22.74 -2.96
C GLN A 133 2.14 22.31 -2.15
N TYR A 134 1.27 21.47 -2.73
CA TYR A 134 0.05 21.06 -2.04
C TYR A 134 0.33 20.17 -0.81
N GLN A 135 1.29 19.25 -0.89
CA GLN A 135 1.66 18.34 0.21
C GLN A 135 2.06 19.06 1.49
N THR A 136 3.02 19.98 1.38
CA THR A 136 3.63 20.62 2.56
C THR A 136 2.99 21.95 2.90
N GLU A 137 2.29 22.61 1.97
CA GLU A 137 1.67 23.93 2.20
C GLU A 137 0.15 23.87 2.30
N LEU A 138 -0.55 23.31 1.30
CA LEU A 138 -2.00 23.49 1.17
C LEU A 138 -2.83 22.47 1.96
N ILE A 139 -2.46 21.19 1.97
CA ILE A 139 -3.18 20.19 2.78
C ILE A 139 -3.10 20.56 4.27
N PRO A 140 -1.93 20.94 4.82
CA PRO A 140 -1.89 21.33 6.22
C PRO A 140 -2.72 22.58 6.50
N LEU A 141 -2.75 23.58 5.60
CA LEU A 141 -3.65 24.72 5.70
C LEU A 141 -5.13 24.32 5.69
N ALA A 142 -5.52 23.33 4.89
CA ALA A 142 -6.89 22.83 4.87
C ALA A 142 -7.26 22.09 6.16
N ILE A 143 -6.34 21.36 6.77
CA ILE A 143 -6.62 20.59 8.00
C ILE A 143 -6.66 21.48 9.26
N LEU A 144 -5.86 22.55 9.32
CA LEU A 144 -5.87 23.47 10.48
C LEU A 144 -7.28 23.90 10.94
N PRO A 145 -8.16 24.46 10.08
CA PRO A 145 -9.51 24.85 10.49
C PRO A 145 -10.41 23.66 10.82
N LEU A 146 -10.17 22.48 10.23
CA LEU A 146 -10.97 21.28 10.46
C LEU A 146 -10.62 20.60 11.80
N ARG A 147 -9.35 20.61 12.16
CA ARG A 147 -8.82 19.91 13.33
C ARG A 147 -8.72 20.78 14.57
N ILE A 148 -8.30 22.02 14.42
CA ILE A 148 -8.02 22.94 15.53
C ILE A 148 -8.59 24.34 15.29
N GLY A 149 -9.66 24.45 14.48
CA GLY A 149 -10.27 25.72 14.10
C GLY A 149 -10.70 26.60 15.27
N GLN A 150 -10.98 26.04 16.44
CA GLN A 150 -11.27 26.75 17.68
C GLN A 150 -10.11 27.60 18.21
N ARG A 151 -8.86 27.33 17.77
CA ARG A 151 -7.66 28.13 18.09
C ARG A 151 -7.32 29.16 17.02
N LEU A 152 -8.08 29.20 15.92
CA LEU A 152 -7.87 30.16 14.85
C LEU A 152 -8.83 31.34 14.99
N VAL A 153 -8.32 32.55 14.76
CA VAL A 153 -9.14 33.75 14.69
C VAL A 153 -9.94 33.79 13.37
N PRO A 154 -11.08 34.48 13.31
CA PRO A 154 -11.89 34.57 12.08
C PRO A 154 -11.11 35.02 10.84
N GLU A 155 -10.14 35.91 11.02
CA GLU A 155 -9.27 36.41 9.95
C GLU A 155 -8.36 35.31 9.40
N ALA A 156 -7.87 34.39 10.24
CA ALA A 156 -7.07 33.25 9.82
C ALA A 156 -7.92 32.24 9.04
N HIS A 157 -9.13 31.92 9.52
CA HIS A 157 -10.10 31.10 8.78
C HIS A 157 -10.36 31.66 7.37
N ARG A 158 -10.58 32.98 7.29
CA ARG A 158 -10.80 33.67 6.02
C ARG A 158 -9.57 33.61 5.11
N ALA A 159 -8.38 33.89 5.63
CA ALA A 159 -7.15 33.90 4.85
C ALA A 159 -6.83 32.50 4.28
N ILE A 160 -7.01 31.45 5.08
CA ILE A 160 -6.89 30.05 4.64
C ILE A 160 -7.90 29.76 3.51
N ARG A 161 -9.17 30.09 3.71
CA ARG A 161 -10.20 29.87 2.69
C ARG A 161 -9.86 30.57 1.37
N GLU A 162 -9.41 31.82 1.45
CA GLU A 162 -9.07 32.61 0.25
C GLU A 162 -7.86 32.06 -0.51
N VAL A 163 -6.82 31.55 0.17
CA VAL A 163 -5.66 30.95 -0.53
C VAL A 163 -6.01 29.61 -1.18
N LEU A 164 -6.85 28.79 -0.53
CA LEU A 164 -7.34 27.53 -1.11
C LEU A 164 -8.18 27.77 -2.37
N LEU A 165 -9.04 28.80 -2.37
CA LEU A 165 -9.81 29.22 -3.55
C LEU A 165 -8.92 29.79 -4.66
N ALA A 166 -7.87 30.55 -4.31
CA ALA A 166 -6.95 31.12 -5.30
C ALA A 166 -6.16 30.04 -6.05
N PHE A 167 -5.89 28.90 -5.42
CA PHE A 167 -5.22 27.77 -6.06
C PHE A 167 -6.04 27.17 -7.22
N ARG A 168 -7.38 27.20 -7.14
CA ARG A 168 -8.31 26.58 -8.11
C ARG A 168 -8.09 25.08 -8.29
N PRO A 169 -8.18 24.29 -7.20
CA PRO A 169 -7.88 22.86 -7.24
C PRO A 169 -8.66 22.11 -8.32
N GLU A 170 -9.90 22.50 -8.61
CA GLU A 170 -10.76 21.89 -9.62
C GLU A 170 -10.25 22.03 -11.07
N THR A 171 -9.40 23.02 -11.34
CA THR A 171 -8.81 23.28 -12.67
C THR A 171 -7.30 23.08 -12.71
N ALA A 172 -6.69 22.77 -11.57
CA ALA A 172 -5.24 22.64 -11.49
C ALA A 172 -4.81 21.45 -12.34
N ASP A 173 -4.14 21.75 -13.45
CA ASP A 173 -3.53 20.77 -14.34
C ASP A 173 -2.31 20.19 -13.63
N VAL A 174 -2.53 19.36 -12.61
CA VAL A 174 -1.44 18.82 -11.80
C VAL A 174 -0.78 17.71 -12.58
N GLU A 175 0.47 17.95 -12.95
CA GLU A 175 1.34 17.10 -13.76
C GLU A 175 1.19 15.57 -13.51
N PRO A 176 1.05 15.04 -12.27
CA PRO A 176 0.78 13.61 -12.08
C PRO A 176 -0.50 13.13 -12.80
N THR A 177 -1.59 13.90 -12.77
CA THR A 177 -2.87 13.53 -13.42
C THR A 177 -2.86 13.66 -14.95
N LEU A 178 -1.94 14.47 -15.52
CA LEU A 178 -1.82 14.70 -16.96
C LEU A 178 -1.19 13.55 -17.73
N TRP A 179 -0.22 12.86 -17.14
CA TRP A 179 0.54 11.81 -17.84
C TRP A 179 -0.28 10.55 -18.12
N MET A 180 -1.48 10.42 -17.54
CA MET A 180 -2.10 9.10 -17.38
C MET A 180 -3.51 8.99 -17.97
N HIS A 181 -4.12 10.09 -18.43
CA HIS A 181 -5.51 10.12 -18.92
C HIS A 181 -6.54 9.42 -17.99
N ALA A 182 -6.18 9.22 -16.72
CA ALA A 182 -6.95 8.54 -15.69
C ALA A 182 -6.44 9.02 -14.31
N PRO A 183 -7.30 9.59 -13.46
CA PRO A 183 -7.09 9.58 -12.02
C PRO A 183 -7.01 8.13 -11.52
N GLY A 184 -6.09 7.88 -10.59
CA GLY A 184 -5.81 6.54 -10.06
C GLY A 184 -4.52 5.90 -10.60
N TYR A 185 -3.65 6.64 -11.29
CA TYR A 185 -2.29 6.18 -11.57
C TYR A 185 -1.32 7.13 -10.85
N ASN A 186 -0.32 6.57 -10.17
CA ASN A 186 0.69 7.27 -9.38
C ASN A 186 0.17 7.96 -8.08
N GLY A 187 -0.29 7.20 -7.11
CA GLY A 187 0.66 6.88 -6.07
C GLY A 187 1.33 7.95 -5.23
N GLY A 188 1.04 8.00 -3.94
CA GLY A 188 1.48 9.05 -3.00
C GLY A 188 0.99 10.44 -3.42
N ASN A 189 1.56 10.99 -4.49
CA ASN A 189 1.28 12.28 -5.08
C ASN A 189 -0.17 12.45 -5.59
N ALA A 190 -0.77 11.44 -6.24
CA ALA A 190 -2.18 11.50 -6.63
C ALA A 190 -3.13 11.48 -5.42
N HIS A 191 -2.77 10.75 -4.36
CA HIS A 191 -3.55 10.67 -3.13
C HIS A 191 -3.47 11.98 -2.31
N ASP A 192 -2.31 12.62 -2.28
CA ASP A 192 -2.13 13.91 -1.64
C ASP A 192 -2.94 14.99 -2.38
N TYR A 193 -3.04 14.91 -3.71
CA TYR A 193 -3.93 15.76 -4.48
C TYR A 193 -5.42 15.49 -4.17
N LEU A 194 -5.85 14.23 -4.10
CA LEU A 194 -7.23 13.89 -3.69
C LEU A 194 -7.54 14.37 -2.28
N SER A 195 -6.60 14.23 -1.34
CA SER A 195 -6.72 14.71 0.04
C SER A 195 -6.86 16.22 0.05
N PHE A 196 -5.97 16.94 -0.63
CA PHE A 196 -6.04 18.38 -0.81
C PHE A 196 -7.40 18.82 -1.38
N LEU A 197 -7.87 18.17 -2.45
CA LEU A 197 -9.13 18.50 -3.13
C LEU A 197 -10.34 18.30 -2.20
N CYS A 198 -10.42 17.15 -1.53
CA CYS A 198 -11.50 16.81 -0.62
C CYS A 198 -11.52 17.72 0.61
N LEU A 199 -10.36 17.95 1.25
CA LEU A 199 -10.25 18.79 2.44
C LEU A 199 -10.46 20.28 2.11
N SER A 200 -10.00 20.73 0.94
CA SER A 200 -10.28 22.10 0.45
C SER A 200 -11.77 22.32 0.23
N TRP A 201 -12.49 21.34 -0.32
CA TRP A 201 -13.94 21.42 -0.41
C TRP A 201 -14.58 21.55 0.98
N GLU A 202 -14.13 20.76 1.96
CA GLU A 202 -14.68 20.81 3.32
C GLU A 202 -14.49 22.20 3.96
N VAL A 203 -13.37 22.89 3.71
CA VAL A 203 -13.10 24.24 4.21
C VAL A 203 -13.82 25.34 3.42
N THR A 204 -13.80 25.26 2.09
CA THR A 204 -14.28 26.34 1.22
C THR A 204 -15.79 26.29 0.96
N LYS A 205 -16.35 25.07 0.99
CA LYS A 205 -17.70 24.70 0.56
C LYS A 205 -18.03 25.13 -0.87
N ASP A 206 -17.02 25.22 -1.73
CA ASP A 206 -17.19 25.58 -3.14
C ASP A 206 -17.77 24.39 -3.95
N PRO A 207 -18.85 24.59 -4.72
CA PRO A 207 -19.47 23.51 -5.50
C PRO A 207 -18.58 22.89 -6.59
N ALA A 208 -17.72 23.68 -7.23
CA ALA A 208 -16.86 23.17 -8.31
C ALA A 208 -15.76 22.25 -7.72
N ILE A 209 -15.22 22.63 -6.56
CA ILE A 209 -14.27 21.80 -5.80
C ILE A 209 -14.94 20.50 -5.33
N ARG A 210 -16.21 20.57 -4.88
CA ARG A 210 -17.00 19.37 -4.51
C ARG A 210 -17.11 18.38 -5.66
N ASP A 211 -17.49 18.86 -6.84
CA ASP A 211 -17.73 18.01 -8.00
C ASP A 211 -16.42 17.34 -8.45
N ALA A 212 -15.31 18.10 -8.45
CA ALA A 212 -13.99 17.55 -8.72
C ALA A 212 -13.58 16.49 -7.67
N ALA A 213 -13.79 16.74 -6.38
CA ALA A 213 -13.50 15.79 -5.30
C ALA A 213 -14.28 14.48 -5.48
N TYR A 214 -15.57 14.58 -5.79
CA TYR A 214 -16.44 13.44 -6.05
C TYR A 214 -15.91 12.58 -7.21
N TRP A 215 -15.60 13.20 -8.36
CA TRP A 215 -15.10 12.47 -9.53
C TRP A 215 -13.70 11.91 -9.29
N GLY A 216 -12.86 12.58 -8.50
CA GLY A 216 -11.56 12.07 -8.08
C GLY A 216 -11.70 10.77 -7.28
N LEU A 217 -12.49 10.78 -6.21
CA LEU A 217 -12.76 9.60 -5.37
C LEU A 217 -13.42 8.46 -6.16
N ARG A 218 -14.37 8.78 -7.06
CA ARG A 218 -15.02 7.78 -7.91
C ARG A 218 -14.00 7.07 -8.80
N ARG A 219 -13.12 7.83 -9.46
CA ARG A 219 -12.13 7.27 -10.38
C ARG A 219 -11.07 6.44 -9.64
N GLU A 220 -10.70 6.83 -8.43
CA GLU A 220 -9.85 6.02 -7.56
C GLU A 220 -10.51 4.68 -7.20
N LEU A 221 -11.80 4.69 -6.84
CA LEU A 221 -12.54 3.47 -6.58
C LEU A 221 -12.68 2.60 -7.84
N ASP A 222 -12.90 3.21 -9.00
CA ASP A 222 -12.93 2.52 -10.30
C ASP A 222 -11.58 1.89 -10.65
N HIS A 223 -10.48 2.57 -10.31
CA HIS A 223 -9.14 2.02 -10.47
C HIS A 223 -8.95 0.76 -9.61
N LEU A 224 -9.26 0.82 -8.31
CA LEU A 224 -9.18 -0.32 -7.39
C LEU A 224 -10.07 -1.50 -7.83
N ASN A 225 -11.18 -1.20 -8.50
CA ASN A 225 -12.07 -2.20 -9.10
C ASN A 225 -11.47 -2.89 -10.35
N LEU A 226 -10.50 -2.27 -11.04
CA LEU A 226 -9.94 -2.76 -12.30
C LEU A 226 -8.65 -3.56 -12.12
N SER A 227 -7.75 -3.08 -11.26
CA SER A 227 -6.40 -3.62 -11.05
C SER A 227 -6.34 -4.64 -9.90
N GLY A 228 -7.35 -4.62 -9.01
CA GLY A 228 -7.30 -5.35 -7.75
C GLY A 228 -6.15 -4.90 -6.83
N ASP A 229 -5.42 -3.83 -7.14
CA ASP A 229 -4.31 -3.27 -6.35
C ASP A 229 -4.24 -1.76 -6.55
N ILE A 230 -3.44 -1.03 -5.78
CA ILE A 230 -3.23 0.42 -6.00
C ILE A 230 -2.37 0.75 -7.25
N ALA A 231 -2.11 -0.25 -8.11
CA ALA A 231 -1.27 -0.20 -9.32
C ALA A 231 0.08 0.52 -9.19
N GLU A 232 0.57 0.68 -7.97
CA GLU A 232 1.84 1.32 -7.70
C GLU A 232 2.80 0.36 -7.00
N PHE A 233 3.92 0.11 -7.67
CA PHE A 233 4.92 -0.89 -7.34
C PHE A 233 6.11 -0.32 -6.53
N ASN A 234 6.15 0.97 -6.23
CA ASN A 234 7.22 1.53 -5.41
C ASN A 234 7.07 1.16 -3.90
N VAL A 235 8.18 1.22 -3.18
CA VAL A 235 8.42 1.00 -1.74
C VAL A 235 7.36 0.17 -0.98
N LEU A 236 7.71 -1.08 -0.65
CA LEU A 236 6.89 -1.99 0.18
C LEU A 236 6.27 -1.31 1.42
N GLU A 237 7.04 -0.48 2.13
CA GLU A 237 6.54 0.29 3.29
C GLU A 237 6.13 1.74 2.91
N GLY A 238 6.89 2.45 2.06
CA GLY A 238 6.74 3.89 1.82
C GLY A 238 5.69 4.37 0.83
N HIS A 239 5.08 3.47 0.05
CA HIS A 239 3.99 3.91 -0.83
C HIS A 239 2.74 4.40 -0.14
N TRP A 240 2.64 4.05 1.12
CA TRP A 240 1.39 4.12 1.81
C TRP A 240 1.35 5.27 2.82
N CYS A 241 2.32 6.18 2.82
CA CYS A 241 2.22 7.48 3.51
C CYS A 241 0.91 8.22 3.17
N SER A 242 0.33 7.92 2.00
CA SER A 242 -0.99 8.36 1.56
C SER A 242 -2.19 7.80 2.35
N SER A 243 -2.05 6.78 3.20
CA SER A 243 -3.15 6.37 4.09
C SER A 243 -3.56 7.50 5.02
N ASN A 244 -2.61 8.33 5.46
CA ASN A 244 -2.89 9.52 6.27
C ASN A 244 -3.87 10.45 5.58
N GLY A 245 -3.71 10.64 4.26
CA GLY A 245 -4.63 11.42 3.46
C GLY A 245 -6.06 10.87 3.50
N TYR A 246 -6.23 9.55 3.34
CA TYR A 246 -7.55 8.92 3.44
C TYR A 246 -8.12 8.90 4.85
N ASP A 247 -7.30 8.70 5.88
CA ASP A 247 -7.74 8.75 7.26
C ASP A 247 -8.19 10.17 7.66
N ALA A 248 -7.51 11.22 7.17
CA ALA A 248 -7.96 12.60 7.30
C ALA A 248 -9.28 12.84 6.54
N MET A 249 -9.41 12.35 5.30
CA MET A 249 -10.66 12.46 4.53
C MET A 249 -11.83 11.76 5.25
N LYS A 250 -11.61 10.55 5.80
CA LYS A 250 -12.61 9.83 6.60
C LYS A 250 -13.06 10.62 7.82
N ALA A 251 -12.12 11.29 8.48
CA ALA A 251 -12.38 12.05 9.70
C ALA A 251 -13.16 13.35 9.46
N PHE A 252 -12.90 14.05 8.34
CA PHE A 252 -13.38 15.43 8.16
C PHE A 252 -14.46 15.60 7.09
N LEU A 253 -14.63 14.70 6.12
CA LEU A 253 -15.61 14.90 5.05
C LEU A 253 -17.05 14.82 5.53
N SER A 254 -17.81 15.89 5.28
CA SER A 254 -19.22 16.01 5.65
C SER A 254 -20.20 15.37 4.64
N ASP A 255 -19.79 15.17 3.38
CA ASP A 255 -20.65 14.56 2.34
C ASP A 255 -20.71 13.03 2.56
N PRO A 256 -21.90 12.45 2.80
CA PRO A 256 -22.00 11.04 3.16
C PRO A 256 -21.52 10.08 2.06
N GLN A 257 -21.65 10.46 0.79
CA GLN A 257 -21.24 9.62 -0.33
C GLN A 257 -19.73 9.66 -0.53
N MET A 258 -19.13 10.86 -0.49
CA MET A 258 -17.67 11.00 -0.58
C MET A 258 -16.97 10.38 0.63
N ALA A 259 -17.49 10.60 1.85
CA ALA A 259 -16.96 9.97 3.06
C ALA A 259 -17.00 8.44 2.98
N ARG A 260 -18.05 7.87 2.38
CA ARG A 260 -18.17 6.42 2.16
C ARG A 260 -17.16 5.89 1.14
N MET A 261 -16.98 6.59 0.01
CA MET A 261 -15.93 6.26 -0.96
C MET A 261 -14.55 6.29 -0.29
N ALA A 262 -14.24 7.36 0.45
CA ALA A 262 -12.98 7.48 1.19
C ALA A 262 -12.78 6.35 2.21
N ARG A 263 -13.82 5.96 2.96
CA ARG A 263 -13.76 4.80 3.88
C ARG A 263 -13.43 3.49 3.16
N MET A 264 -14.13 3.21 2.06
CA MET A 264 -13.90 1.97 1.29
C MET A 264 -12.50 1.93 0.68
N ILE A 265 -12.02 3.06 0.15
CA ILE A 265 -10.66 3.16 -0.39
C ILE A 265 -9.61 2.95 0.72
N ALA A 266 -9.74 3.62 1.86
CA ALA A 266 -8.84 3.43 3.00
C ALA A 266 -8.83 1.99 3.52
N GLU A 267 -10.01 1.37 3.69
CA GLU A 267 -10.11 -0.03 4.12
C GLU A 267 -9.43 -0.97 3.12
N ARG A 268 -9.63 -0.74 1.82
CA ARG A 268 -8.98 -1.50 0.75
C ARG A 268 -7.45 -1.37 0.80
N ILE A 269 -6.95 -0.16 1.02
CA ILE A 269 -5.52 0.16 1.17
C ILE A 269 -4.93 -0.60 2.36
N TRP A 270 -5.56 -0.54 3.53
CA TRP A 270 -5.10 -1.24 4.73
C TRP A 270 -5.13 -2.76 4.57
N LEU A 271 -6.16 -3.28 3.90
CA LEU A 271 -6.24 -4.70 3.59
C LEU A 271 -5.09 -5.17 2.70
N ASN A 272 -4.72 -4.40 1.66
CA ASN A 272 -3.54 -4.73 0.85
C ASN A 272 -2.26 -4.80 1.68
N ARG A 273 -2.06 -3.88 2.63
CA ARG A 273 -0.91 -3.94 3.54
C ARG A 273 -0.93 -5.19 4.42
N PHE A 274 -2.08 -5.55 4.96
CA PHE A 274 -2.18 -6.73 5.82
C PHE A 274 -2.02 -8.04 5.04
N LEU A 275 -2.39 -8.07 3.76
CA LEU A 275 -2.14 -9.22 2.89
C LEU A 275 -0.65 -9.39 2.54
N THR A 276 0.12 -8.30 2.45
CA THR A 276 1.57 -8.34 2.20
C THR A 276 2.42 -8.37 3.47
N TRP A 277 1.84 -8.07 4.62
CA TRP A 277 2.47 -8.22 5.95
C TRP A 277 2.67 -9.68 6.31
N SER A 278 3.89 -10.11 6.61
CA SER A 278 4.16 -11.38 7.26
C SER A 278 4.28 -11.16 8.76
N SER A 279 3.36 -11.71 9.56
CA SER A 279 3.44 -11.69 11.02
C SER A 279 4.62 -12.48 11.56
N THR A 280 5.03 -13.54 10.85
CA THR A 280 6.22 -14.33 11.17
C THR A 280 7.49 -13.48 11.15
N VAL A 281 7.69 -12.69 10.10
CA VAL A 281 8.89 -11.86 9.90
C VAL A 281 8.72 -10.47 10.53
N GLU A 282 7.48 -10.08 10.83
CA GLU A 282 7.07 -8.71 11.16
C GLU A 282 7.54 -7.68 10.12
N ARG A 283 7.26 -7.99 8.84
CA ARG A 283 7.66 -7.21 7.66
C ARG A 283 6.56 -7.18 6.60
N ILE A 284 6.48 -6.08 5.86
CA ILE A 284 5.83 -6.12 4.54
C ILE A 284 6.81 -6.82 3.59
N THR A 285 6.40 -7.96 3.02
CA THR A 285 7.24 -8.80 2.17
C THR A 285 6.83 -8.67 0.70
N GLY A 286 7.78 -8.87 -0.20
CA GLY A 286 7.51 -8.87 -1.65
C GLY A 286 8.56 -8.13 -2.48
N PRO A 287 8.27 -7.93 -3.78
CA PRO A 287 9.07 -7.07 -4.66
C PRO A 287 8.75 -5.57 -4.45
N GLY A 288 9.62 -4.67 -4.91
CA GLY A 288 9.35 -3.22 -4.89
C GLY A 288 10.26 -2.36 -5.77
N SER A 289 9.84 -1.13 -6.08
CA SER A 289 10.58 -0.08 -6.80
C SER A 289 10.92 1.10 -5.87
N ARG A 290 11.90 1.94 -6.19
CA ARG A 290 12.38 3.04 -5.31
C ARG A 290 12.67 2.59 -3.88
N MET A 291 13.04 1.33 -3.71
CA MET A 291 13.18 0.69 -2.41
C MET A 291 14.33 1.30 -1.63
N ALA A 292 14.02 2.08 -0.59
CA ALA A 292 15.00 2.45 0.41
C ALA A 292 15.19 1.26 1.38
N PRO A 293 16.41 0.75 1.60
CA PRO A 293 16.72 -0.30 2.55
C PRO A 293 16.23 -0.01 3.96
N GLY A 294 16.15 1.25 4.41
CA GLY A 294 15.49 1.57 5.68
C GLY A 294 14.02 1.13 5.69
N ALA A 295 13.27 1.42 4.61
CA ALA A 295 11.88 0.97 4.43
C ALA A 295 11.76 -0.54 4.09
N TRP A 296 12.89 -1.21 3.91
CA TRP A 296 12.93 -2.64 3.62
C TRP A 296 13.32 -3.46 4.85
N LEU A 297 14.25 -2.91 5.62
CA LEU A 297 14.86 -3.46 6.82
C LEU A 297 14.25 -2.88 8.10
N GLY A 298 13.20 -2.08 7.98
CA GLY A 298 12.33 -1.70 9.10
C GLY A 298 12.70 -0.51 9.91
N THR A 299 13.46 0.39 9.33
CA THR A 299 14.00 1.55 10.00
C THR A 299 13.55 2.83 9.28
N SER A 300 12.34 2.86 8.73
CA SER A 300 11.77 4.05 8.09
C SER A 300 10.59 4.64 8.86
N GLY A 301 10.31 5.92 8.60
CA GLY A 301 9.08 6.59 9.03
C GLY A 301 7.80 5.91 8.53
N ASP A 302 7.88 5.13 7.45
CA ASP A 302 6.73 4.43 6.88
C ASP A 302 6.31 3.24 7.75
N ARG A 303 7.28 2.53 8.33
CA ARG A 303 7.02 1.47 9.31
C ARG A 303 6.35 2.04 10.55
N LEU A 304 6.77 3.22 11.00
CA LEU A 304 6.12 3.94 12.10
C LEU A 304 4.65 4.25 11.76
N GLN A 305 4.38 4.69 10.53
CA GLN A 305 3.01 4.90 10.06
C GLN A 305 2.21 3.59 10.00
N PHE A 306 2.80 2.51 9.51
CA PHE A 306 2.15 1.19 9.48
C PHE A 306 1.79 0.70 10.89
N ALA A 307 2.70 0.88 11.86
CA ALA A 307 2.46 0.50 13.25
C ALA A 307 1.24 1.21 13.88
N THR A 308 0.84 2.39 13.38
CA THR A 308 -0.40 3.05 13.85
C THR A 308 -1.66 2.24 13.56
N GLY A 309 -1.66 1.39 12.53
CA GLY A 309 -2.81 0.56 12.17
C GLY A 309 -2.79 -0.84 12.78
N LEU A 310 -1.80 -1.19 13.60
CA LEU A 310 -1.68 -2.51 14.21
C LEU A 310 -2.21 -2.51 15.65
N GLN A 311 -3.00 -3.53 15.99
CA GLN A 311 -3.39 -3.78 17.39
C GLN A 311 -2.24 -4.37 18.20
N GLN A 312 -1.40 -5.21 17.60
CA GLN A 312 -0.20 -5.72 18.24
C GLN A 312 0.98 -4.78 17.97
N PRO A 313 1.72 -4.34 19.01
CA PRO A 313 2.84 -3.44 18.84
C PRO A 313 4.02 -4.16 18.17
N ILE A 314 4.74 -3.45 17.32
CA ILE A 314 5.91 -3.96 16.59
C ILE A 314 7.14 -3.10 16.87
N TRP A 315 8.33 -3.65 16.65
CA TRP A 315 9.55 -2.87 16.74
C TRP A 315 9.64 -1.81 15.64
N VAL A 316 10.01 -0.59 16.01
CA VAL A 316 10.22 0.56 15.12
C VAL A 316 11.45 1.35 15.54
N ASN A 317 12.24 1.81 14.57
CA ASN A 317 13.33 2.75 14.78
C ASN A 317 13.73 3.45 13.49
N GLU A 318 13.28 4.68 13.26
CA GLU A 318 13.68 5.44 12.05
C GLU A 318 15.16 5.82 12.05
N PHE A 319 15.78 6.02 13.21
CA PHE A 319 17.16 6.49 13.35
C PHE A 319 18.11 5.37 13.74
N PHE A 320 17.80 4.16 13.28
CA PHE A 320 18.57 2.98 13.61
C PHE A 320 20.05 3.17 13.25
N ASP A 321 20.93 2.92 14.22
CA ASP A 321 22.37 3.00 13.99
C ASP A 321 22.85 1.77 13.22
N TRP A 322 23.24 1.97 11.97
CA TRP A 322 23.79 0.91 11.14
C TRP A 322 25.29 0.71 11.38
N GLU A 323 25.94 1.44 12.28
CA GLU A 323 27.38 1.44 12.64
C GLU A 323 28.32 1.87 11.50
N VAL A 324 28.12 1.32 10.30
CA VAL A 324 28.80 1.71 9.06
C VAL A 324 28.18 2.96 8.42
N TRP A 325 27.02 3.37 8.93
CA TRP A 325 26.30 4.56 8.52
C TRP A 325 25.36 5.03 9.62
N GLN A 326 25.32 6.34 9.81
CA GLN A 326 24.35 6.99 10.68
C GLN A 326 23.49 7.91 9.83
N GLN A 327 22.17 7.73 9.90
CA GLN A 327 21.24 8.66 9.29
C GLN A 327 21.42 10.03 9.97
N PRO A 328 21.76 11.10 9.24
CA PRO A 328 21.89 12.40 9.86
C PRO A 328 20.54 12.81 10.45
N LEU A 329 20.55 13.23 11.72
CA LEU A 329 19.37 13.73 12.42
C LEU A 329 18.86 15.05 11.84
N THR A 330 19.64 15.71 11.00
CA THR A 330 19.27 16.99 10.42
C THR A 330 18.37 16.78 9.20
N GLY A 331 17.06 16.94 9.42
CA GLY A 331 16.05 17.10 8.39
C GLY A 331 15.40 18.47 8.52
N GLY A 332 15.14 19.14 7.40
CA GLY A 332 14.27 20.31 7.42
C GLY A 332 12.83 19.88 7.62
N ARG A 333 12.21 20.23 8.74
CA ARG A 333 10.78 20.04 8.97
C ARG A 333 10.03 21.27 8.47
N TRP A 334 9.01 21.06 7.65
CA TRP A 334 8.10 22.12 7.24
C TRP A 334 7.28 22.58 8.46
N PRO A 335 6.95 23.88 8.60
CA PRO A 335 6.21 24.41 9.75
C PRO A 335 4.86 23.74 10.07
N LEU A 336 4.39 22.79 9.26
CA LEU A 336 3.11 22.09 9.37
C LEU A 336 3.18 20.57 9.08
N ASP A 337 4.36 19.92 9.10
CA ASP A 337 4.59 18.52 8.64
C ASP A 337 3.80 17.40 9.35
N ASP A 338 3.09 17.66 10.46
CA ASP A 338 2.38 16.64 11.25
C ASP A 338 0.90 16.94 11.49
N VAL A 339 0.33 17.90 10.77
CA VAL A 339 -1.08 18.29 10.93
C VAL A 339 -2.03 17.10 10.64
N GLU A 340 -1.61 16.16 9.80
CA GLU A 340 -2.40 15.00 9.34
C GLU A 340 -2.30 13.76 10.24
N GLY A 341 -1.46 13.75 11.28
CA GLY A 341 -1.21 12.54 12.07
C GLY A 341 -2.50 11.93 12.64
N MET A 342 -2.87 10.73 12.16
CA MET A 342 -4.08 9.98 12.52
C MET A 342 -3.72 8.53 12.86
N VAL A 343 -4.42 7.97 13.85
CA VAL A 343 -4.54 6.52 13.99
C VAL A 343 -5.75 6.08 13.16
N PRO A 344 -5.59 5.13 12.23
CA PRO A 344 -6.67 4.72 11.34
C PRO A 344 -7.81 4.06 12.13
N ASP A 345 -9.04 4.46 11.84
CA ASP A 345 -10.23 3.77 12.33
C ASP A 345 -10.51 2.54 11.45
N LEU A 346 -10.03 1.38 11.90
CA LEU A 346 -10.09 0.11 11.17
C LEU A 346 -11.02 -0.89 11.88
N PRO A 347 -11.86 -1.63 11.13
CA PRO A 347 -12.59 -2.75 11.70
C PRO A 347 -11.66 -3.80 12.32
N ASP A 348 -12.00 -4.29 13.51
CA ASP A 348 -11.19 -5.26 14.27
C ASP A 348 -10.87 -6.54 13.47
N TYR A 349 -11.79 -6.99 12.61
CA TYR A 349 -11.59 -8.20 11.80
C TYR A 349 -10.42 -8.09 10.81
N LEU A 350 -9.98 -6.88 10.42
CA LEU A 350 -8.82 -6.72 9.54
C LEU A 350 -7.51 -7.16 10.22
N GLN A 351 -7.46 -7.12 11.55
CA GLN A 351 -6.30 -7.59 12.30
C GLN A 351 -6.13 -9.12 12.22
N ASP A 352 -7.19 -9.85 11.85
CA ASP A 352 -7.05 -11.26 11.49
C ASP A 352 -6.18 -11.42 10.26
N VAL A 353 -6.36 -10.58 9.25
CA VAL A 353 -5.53 -10.63 8.04
C VAL A 353 -4.08 -10.30 8.38
N ALA A 354 -3.84 -9.34 9.28
CA ALA A 354 -2.50 -9.00 9.73
C ALA A 354 -1.85 -10.17 10.49
N TRP A 355 -2.50 -10.72 11.52
CA TRP A 355 -1.84 -11.57 12.52
C TRP A 355 -2.23 -13.04 12.49
N ARG A 356 -3.39 -13.37 11.92
CA ARG A 356 -4.06 -14.67 12.05
C ARG A 356 -4.54 -15.26 10.72
N LYS A 357 -4.07 -14.72 9.59
CA LYS A 357 -4.36 -15.25 8.25
C LYS A 357 -3.85 -16.68 8.10
N GLN A 358 -4.44 -17.43 7.17
CA GLN A 358 -4.08 -18.83 6.98
C GLN A 358 -2.71 -18.94 6.32
N LEU A 359 -1.84 -19.77 6.88
CA LEU A 359 -0.52 -20.07 6.32
C LEU A 359 -0.44 -21.54 5.87
N PRO A 360 0.17 -21.84 4.72
CA PRO A 360 0.81 -20.91 3.81
C PRO A 360 -0.19 -20.05 3.03
N GLN A 361 0.13 -18.77 2.88
CA GLN A 361 -0.65 -17.80 2.12
C GLN A 361 0.06 -17.52 0.81
N THR A 362 -0.68 -17.47 -0.31
CA THR A 362 -0.14 -16.96 -1.57
C THR A 362 -1.03 -15.85 -2.07
N LEU A 363 -0.54 -14.62 -1.93
CA LEU A 363 -1.09 -13.45 -2.58
C LEU A 363 -0.61 -13.42 -4.02
N ARG A 364 -1.54 -13.20 -4.95
CA ARG A 364 -1.22 -12.77 -6.31
C ARG A 364 -1.97 -11.46 -6.55
N SER A 365 -1.28 -10.49 -7.14
CA SER A 365 -1.85 -9.18 -7.44
C SER A 365 -1.35 -8.67 -8.78
N ALA A 366 -2.13 -7.82 -9.43
CA ALA A 366 -1.82 -7.30 -10.75
C ALA A 366 -1.47 -5.81 -10.68
N VAL A 367 -0.45 -5.39 -11.42
CA VAL A 367 -0.01 -4.00 -11.51
C VAL A 367 -0.09 -3.56 -12.96
N HIS A 368 -0.78 -2.46 -13.24
CA HIS A 368 -0.79 -1.86 -14.56
C HIS A 368 0.54 -1.13 -14.79
N LEU A 369 1.22 -1.44 -15.89
CA LEU A 369 2.50 -0.86 -16.24
C LEU A 369 2.36 -0.06 -17.53
N ILE A 370 2.74 1.21 -17.49
CA ILE A 370 2.88 2.07 -18.67
C ILE A 370 4.38 2.30 -18.91
N PRO A 371 5.06 1.58 -19.80
CA PRO A 371 6.51 1.76 -19.99
C PRO A 371 6.86 3.17 -20.49
N TRP A 372 7.68 3.93 -19.73
CA TRP A 372 8.12 5.30 -20.07
C TRP A 372 9.56 5.40 -20.60
N MET A 373 10.30 4.28 -20.72
CA MET A 373 11.69 4.27 -21.21
C MET A 373 11.84 3.38 -22.44
N GLN A 374 12.66 3.84 -23.39
CA GLN A 374 13.13 3.00 -24.49
C GLN A 374 13.92 1.82 -23.91
N ARG A 375 13.62 0.61 -24.40
CA ARG A 375 14.25 -0.62 -23.92
C ARG A 375 15.51 -0.87 -24.73
N TYR A 376 16.64 -0.86 -24.04
CA TYR A 376 17.98 -1.17 -24.55
C TYR A 376 18.51 -0.23 -25.65
N PRO A 377 19.81 -0.29 -25.95
CA PRO A 377 20.35 0.26 -27.18
C PRO A 377 19.57 -0.23 -28.40
N LYS A 378 19.37 0.65 -29.39
CA LYS A 378 18.81 0.22 -30.68
C LYS A 378 19.77 -0.76 -31.35
N LEU A 379 19.34 -2.02 -31.49
CA LEU A 379 20.09 -3.04 -32.22
C LEU A 379 19.66 -3.10 -33.69
N GLU A 380 20.59 -3.38 -34.59
CA GLU A 380 20.31 -3.47 -36.02
C GLU A 380 19.37 -4.65 -36.32
N GLY A 381 18.34 -4.41 -37.14
CA GLY A 381 17.38 -5.45 -37.54
C GLY A 381 16.36 -5.88 -36.47
N ILE A 382 16.38 -5.29 -35.28
CA ILE A 382 15.45 -5.62 -34.18
C ILE A 382 14.56 -4.42 -33.85
N THR A 383 13.27 -4.68 -33.58
CA THR A 383 12.33 -3.62 -33.19
C THR A 383 12.78 -2.92 -31.91
N HIS A 384 12.88 -1.58 -31.94
CA HIS A 384 13.24 -0.74 -30.79
C HIS A 384 12.01 0.03 -30.27
N ALA A 385 10.83 -0.58 -30.38
CA ALA A 385 9.60 0.02 -29.92
C ALA A 385 9.50 -0.02 -28.40
N THR A 386 9.01 1.07 -27.79
CA THR A 386 8.51 1.05 -26.41
C THR A 386 7.39 0.01 -26.35
N PRO A 387 7.42 -0.95 -25.43
CA PRO A 387 6.38 -1.96 -25.38
C PRO A 387 5.03 -1.37 -25.05
N GLU A 388 3.97 -2.05 -25.46
CA GLU A 388 2.62 -1.63 -25.10
C GLU A 388 2.43 -1.69 -23.58
N PRO A 389 1.61 -0.80 -23.00
CA PRO A 389 1.16 -0.94 -21.62
C PRO A 389 0.60 -2.33 -21.37
N GLY A 390 0.87 -2.88 -20.18
CA GLY A 390 0.47 -4.25 -19.86
C GLY A 390 0.47 -4.53 -18.36
N MET A 391 0.05 -5.73 -18.00
CA MET A 391 -0.02 -6.16 -16.60
C MET A 391 1.28 -6.83 -16.17
N GLY A 392 1.83 -6.37 -15.05
CA GLY A 392 2.73 -7.13 -14.20
C GLY A 392 1.96 -7.89 -13.14
N GLU A 393 2.54 -8.98 -12.66
CA GLU A 393 2.00 -9.80 -11.58
C GLU A 393 2.98 -9.84 -10.42
N ILE A 394 2.51 -9.44 -9.25
CA ILE A 394 3.16 -9.66 -7.97
C ILE A 394 2.69 -11.01 -7.42
N ILE A 395 3.64 -11.82 -6.95
CA ILE A 395 3.37 -13.04 -6.19
C ILE A 395 4.08 -12.88 -4.85
N ASN A 396 3.38 -13.13 -3.75
CA ASN A 396 3.97 -13.14 -2.40
C ASN A 396 3.49 -14.40 -1.67
N HIS A 397 4.41 -15.29 -1.36
CA HIS A 397 4.16 -16.56 -0.68
C HIS A 397 4.68 -16.46 0.76
N GLN A 398 3.81 -16.60 1.74
CA GLN A 398 4.14 -16.49 3.15
C GLN A 398 3.86 -17.81 3.88
N THR A 399 4.72 -18.18 4.81
CA THR A 399 4.60 -19.36 5.66
C THR A 399 4.77 -18.98 7.14
N GLU A 400 4.69 -19.97 8.03
CA GLU A 400 4.99 -19.78 9.45
C GLU A 400 6.49 -19.59 9.74
N SER A 401 7.35 -19.69 8.73
CA SER A 401 8.81 -19.65 8.90
C SER A 401 9.50 -18.61 8.00
N TYR A 402 8.93 -18.32 6.83
CA TYR A 402 9.54 -17.43 5.84
C TYR A 402 8.51 -16.77 4.90
N ALA A 403 8.97 -15.84 4.08
CA ALA A 403 8.22 -15.34 2.92
C ALA A 403 9.11 -15.26 1.67
N LEU A 404 8.53 -15.47 0.49
CA LEU A 404 9.17 -15.31 -0.81
C LEU A 404 8.22 -14.54 -1.74
N GLY A 405 8.67 -13.41 -2.27
CA GLY A 405 7.88 -12.65 -3.23
C GLY A 405 8.66 -12.20 -4.45
N SER A 406 7.93 -11.95 -5.54
CA SER A 406 8.49 -11.53 -6.82
C SER A 406 7.50 -10.79 -7.72
N ILE A 407 8.02 -10.13 -8.75
CA ILE A 407 7.24 -9.53 -9.85
C ILE A 407 7.74 -10.02 -11.21
N ASN A 408 6.82 -10.39 -12.12
CA ASN A 408 7.17 -10.93 -13.43
C ASN A 408 7.47 -9.86 -14.52
N ARG A 409 6.92 -8.67 -14.37
CA ARG A 409 7.11 -7.51 -15.24
C ARG A 409 7.07 -6.28 -14.35
N PRO A 410 8.21 -5.63 -14.12
CA PRO A 410 8.29 -4.53 -13.18
C PRO A 410 8.11 -3.16 -13.83
N TYR A 411 7.66 -2.19 -13.03
CA TYR A 411 7.77 -0.75 -13.32
C TYR A 411 9.13 -0.27 -12.83
N GLU A 412 10.07 0.06 -13.72
CA GLU A 412 11.29 0.78 -13.34
C GLU A 412 11.12 2.31 -13.26
N ALA A 413 10.69 2.82 -12.11
CA ALA A 413 10.52 4.27 -11.87
C ALA A 413 11.81 4.97 -11.42
N SER A 414 12.80 4.17 -11.02
CA SER A 414 14.13 4.55 -10.56
C SER A 414 15.02 3.32 -10.68
N GLU A 415 16.34 3.47 -10.70
CA GLU A 415 17.27 2.33 -10.74
C GLU A 415 17.27 1.48 -9.45
N CYS A 416 16.38 1.77 -8.49
CA CYS A 416 16.32 1.13 -7.18
C CYS A 416 15.21 0.07 -7.15
N MET A 417 15.51 -1.15 -7.59
CA MET A 417 14.49 -2.16 -7.87
C MET A 417 14.80 -3.50 -7.20
N VAL A 418 13.81 -4.07 -6.51
CA VAL A 418 13.88 -5.43 -5.98
C VAL A 418 12.83 -6.27 -6.68
N TYR A 419 13.24 -7.07 -7.66
CA TYR A 419 12.30 -7.88 -8.43
C TYR A 419 11.86 -9.16 -7.71
N ALA A 420 12.69 -9.65 -6.78
CA ALA A 420 12.35 -10.77 -5.92
C ALA A 420 13.12 -10.70 -4.61
N SER A 421 12.55 -11.27 -3.55
CA SER A 421 13.23 -11.36 -2.26
C SER A 421 12.64 -12.43 -1.36
N ALA A 422 13.48 -12.99 -0.51
CA ALA A 422 13.17 -14.02 0.46
C ALA A 422 13.50 -13.52 1.88
N TRP A 423 12.59 -13.77 2.83
CA TRP A 423 12.55 -13.15 4.15
C TRP A 423 12.42 -14.20 5.24
N TRP A 424 13.21 -14.11 6.30
CA TRP A 424 13.01 -14.86 7.54
C TRP A 424 13.68 -14.15 8.72
N ASN A 425 13.38 -14.58 9.94
CA ASN A 425 14.13 -14.13 11.10
C ASN A 425 15.34 -15.04 11.32
N ASP A 426 16.51 -14.45 11.53
CA ASP A 426 17.73 -15.19 11.88
C ASP A 426 17.50 -15.91 13.21
N GLN A 427 17.47 -17.23 13.19
CA GLN A 427 17.17 -18.04 14.37
C GLN A 427 18.39 -18.18 15.29
N ARG A 428 19.56 -17.74 14.83
CA ARG A 428 20.81 -17.76 15.58
C ARG A 428 21.06 -16.42 16.29
N ALA A 429 20.38 -15.36 15.86
CA ALA A 429 20.46 -14.05 16.52
C ALA A 429 20.06 -14.14 18.00
N GLU A 430 20.67 -13.29 18.82
CA GLU A 430 20.39 -13.26 20.26
C GLU A 430 18.90 -12.98 20.52
N LYS A 431 18.32 -13.73 21.46
CA LYS A 431 16.88 -13.67 21.75
C LYS A 431 16.42 -12.30 22.27
N GLU A 432 17.35 -11.50 22.79
CA GLU A 432 17.10 -10.13 23.26
C GLU A 432 16.85 -9.14 22.13
N HIS A 433 17.32 -9.41 20.91
CA HIS A 433 17.00 -8.58 19.76
C HIS A 433 15.52 -8.73 19.41
N PRO A 434 14.76 -7.63 19.27
CA PRO A 434 13.35 -7.71 18.94
C PRO A 434 13.14 -8.22 17.52
N VAL A 435 12.06 -8.99 17.33
CA VAL A 435 11.59 -9.38 15.99
C VAL A 435 11.26 -8.11 15.20
N GLY A 436 11.49 -8.14 13.89
CA GLY A 436 11.32 -6.97 13.04
C GLY A 436 12.43 -5.91 13.18
N SER A 437 13.50 -6.15 13.96
CA SER A 437 14.71 -5.33 13.90
C SER A 437 15.74 -5.90 12.90
N PRO A 438 16.59 -5.05 12.27
CA PRO A 438 17.67 -5.53 11.41
C PRO A 438 18.57 -6.59 12.06
N LYS A 439 18.72 -6.55 13.39
CA LYS A 439 19.58 -7.46 14.15
C LYS A 439 19.07 -8.90 14.23
N ARG A 440 17.78 -9.13 13.97
CA ARG A 440 17.13 -10.45 14.03
C ARG A 440 16.66 -10.92 12.66
N PHE A 441 17.08 -10.25 11.60
CA PHE A 441 16.47 -10.33 10.30
C PHE A 441 17.45 -10.85 9.25
N SER A 442 16.99 -11.80 8.43
CA SER A 442 17.73 -12.36 7.31
C SER A 442 16.98 -12.13 6.01
N LEU A 443 17.73 -11.77 4.98
CA LEU A 443 17.18 -11.43 3.67
C LEU A 443 18.05 -11.99 2.56
N LEU A 444 17.40 -12.58 1.57
CA LEU A 444 18.03 -13.04 0.34
C LEU A 444 17.44 -12.32 -0.86
N PHE A 445 18.28 -11.71 -1.68
CA PHE A 445 17.82 -10.98 -2.87
C PHE A 445 18.85 -11.04 -4.01
N PRO A 446 18.39 -11.12 -5.26
CA PRO A 446 19.25 -11.01 -6.43
C PRO A 446 19.37 -9.54 -6.88
N HIS A 447 20.55 -9.11 -7.34
CA HIS A 447 20.78 -7.87 -8.09
C HIS A 447 21.80 -8.08 -9.21
N TYR A 448 21.67 -7.37 -10.33
CA TYR A 448 22.76 -7.20 -11.28
C TYR A 448 23.56 -5.95 -10.92
N VAL A 449 24.89 -6.09 -10.80
CA VAL A 449 25.75 -5.05 -10.24
C VAL A 449 27.03 -4.86 -11.05
N PHE A 450 27.60 -3.67 -10.90
CA PHE A 450 28.91 -3.32 -11.45
C PHE A 450 29.92 -3.15 -10.32
N ASN A 451 31.17 -3.51 -10.61
CA ASN A 451 32.31 -3.39 -9.70
C ASN A 451 32.09 -4.08 -8.34
N GLY A 452 31.19 -5.08 -8.28
CA GLY A 452 30.87 -5.79 -7.05
C GLY A 452 30.07 -4.98 -6.04
N ALA A 453 29.36 -3.93 -6.48
CA ALA A 453 28.56 -3.07 -5.61
C ALA A 453 27.61 -3.87 -4.71
N SER A 454 27.57 -3.49 -3.43
CA SER A 454 26.60 -3.95 -2.43
C SER A 454 26.05 -2.70 -1.72
N PHE A 455 24.86 -2.78 -1.10
CA PHE A 455 24.23 -1.57 -0.56
C PHE A 455 24.94 -0.98 0.67
N MET A 456 25.80 -1.73 1.35
CA MET A 456 26.63 -1.23 2.46
C MET A 456 28.09 -0.99 2.06
N ASP A 457 28.56 -1.60 0.96
CA ASP A 457 29.92 -1.44 0.45
C ASP A 457 29.93 -0.40 -0.68
N ARG A 458 30.18 0.86 -0.31
CA ARG A 458 30.23 2.00 -1.26
C ARG A 458 31.13 1.67 -2.44
N THR A 459 30.55 1.66 -3.64
CA THR A 459 31.27 1.38 -4.88
C THR A 459 31.05 2.53 -5.85
N GLU A 460 32.14 3.11 -6.34
CA GLU A 460 32.10 4.20 -7.29
C GLU A 460 31.65 3.71 -8.68
N LEU A 461 30.72 4.46 -9.28
CA LEU A 461 30.23 4.24 -10.63
C LEU A 461 30.42 5.51 -11.44
N PHE A 462 30.94 5.40 -12.66
CA PHE A 462 31.25 6.55 -13.51
C PHE A 462 30.50 6.43 -14.84
N TYR A 463 29.94 7.54 -15.29
CA TYR A 463 29.20 7.65 -16.55
C TYR A 463 29.90 8.61 -17.51
N GLU A 464 29.77 8.37 -18.82
CA GLU A 464 30.47 9.16 -19.84
C GLU A 464 30.10 10.65 -19.84
N ASN A 465 28.92 11.00 -19.34
CA ASN A 465 28.51 12.41 -19.19
C ASN A 465 29.24 13.15 -18.06
N ARG A 466 29.84 12.41 -17.11
CA ARG A 466 30.66 12.92 -15.99
C ARG A 466 31.81 11.94 -15.71
N PRO A 467 32.77 11.79 -16.62
CA PRO A 467 33.72 10.68 -16.58
C PRO A 467 34.68 10.77 -15.39
N ASP A 468 34.91 11.97 -14.85
CA ASP A 468 35.84 12.22 -13.74
C ASP A 468 35.17 12.30 -12.37
N GLN A 469 33.84 12.19 -12.31
CA GLN A 469 33.08 12.30 -11.05
C GLN A 469 32.23 11.04 -10.86
N PRO A 470 32.41 10.29 -9.77
CA PRO A 470 31.54 9.16 -9.50
C PRO A 470 30.11 9.66 -9.27
N ARG A 471 29.13 8.80 -9.56
CA ARG A 471 27.75 9.04 -9.14
C ARG A 471 27.73 9.20 -7.62
N HIS A 472 27.07 10.25 -7.15
CA HIS A 472 26.86 10.49 -5.72
C HIS A 472 25.46 10.08 -5.33
N ASP A 473 25.29 9.61 -4.09
CA ASP A 473 23.95 9.38 -3.55
C ASP A 473 23.23 10.72 -3.25
N GLU A 474 21.93 10.78 -3.51
CA GLU A 474 21.12 11.99 -3.36
C GLU A 474 21.06 12.51 -1.90
N TRP A 475 21.20 11.63 -0.91
CA TRP A 475 20.98 11.98 0.50
C TRP A 475 22.27 12.48 1.17
N THR A 476 23.32 11.66 1.17
CA THR A 476 24.59 11.96 1.85
C THR A 476 25.57 12.70 0.96
N ARG A 477 25.31 12.78 -0.36
CA ARG A 477 26.22 13.34 -1.37
C ARG A 477 27.58 12.64 -1.42
N SER A 478 27.68 11.42 -0.89
CA SER A 478 28.90 10.61 -0.93
C SER A 478 29.00 9.87 -2.28
N PRO A 479 30.21 9.53 -2.74
CA PRO A 479 30.38 8.66 -3.92
C PRO A 479 29.74 7.28 -3.76
N GLY A 480 29.14 6.78 -4.86
CA GLY A 480 28.44 5.50 -4.99
C GLY A 480 26.94 5.58 -4.66
N PRO A 481 26.10 4.70 -5.24
CA PRO A 481 24.70 4.60 -4.85
C PRO A 481 24.60 4.11 -3.39
N TRP A 482 24.04 4.94 -2.51
CA TRP A 482 23.76 4.54 -1.12
C TRP A 482 22.41 3.83 -1.02
N MET A 483 22.04 3.41 0.20
CA MET A 483 20.79 2.71 0.52
C MET A 483 19.59 3.20 -0.30
N ARG A 484 19.27 4.50 -0.28
CA ARG A 484 18.11 5.04 -1.03
C ARG A 484 18.13 4.75 -2.54
N GLU A 485 19.31 4.56 -3.12
CA GLU A 485 19.53 4.34 -4.55
C GLU A 485 19.71 2.89 -4.98
N PHE A 486 19.61 1.92 -4.04
CA PHE A 486 19.74 0.46 -4.18
C PHE A 486 19.82 -0.08 -5.62
N ALA A 487 20.97 0.10 -6.29
CA ALA A 487 20.99 0.10 -7.74
C ALA A 487 20.90 -1.32 -8.32
N GLU A 488 19.88 -1.55 -9.16
CA GLU A 488 19.67 -2.76 -9.96
C GLU A 488 20.01 -2.43 -11.42
N ARG A 489 20.97 -3.18 -11.98
CA ARG A 489 21.54 -2.96 -13.32
C ARG A 489 21.15 -4.07 -14.29
N GLY A 490 20.09 -4.80 -13.97
CA GLY A 490 19.64 -5.96 -14.72
C GLY A 490 18.18 -5.86 -15.12
N ARG A 491 17.85 -6.56 -16.21
CA ARG A 491 16.49 -6.93 -16.58
C ARG A 491 16.24 -8.38 -16.24
N VAL A 492 14.98 -8.69 -15.96
CA VAL A 492 14.64 -9.94 -15.30
C VAL A 492 13.50 -10.67 -15.99
N GLY A 493 13.77 -11.93 -16.32
CA GLY A 493 12.75 -12.93 -16.60
C GLY A 493 12.52 -13.76 -15.34
N LEU A 494 11.27 -13.87 -14.91
CA LEU A 494 10.92 -14.48 -13.64
C LEU A 494 9.71 -15.41 -13.74
N LEU A 495 9.81 -16.52 -13.04
CA LEU A 495 8.70 -17.43 -12.77
C LEU A 495 8.77 -17.90 -11.32
N GLN A 496 7.81 -17.46 -10.49
CA GLN A 496 7.61 -17.98 -9.14
C GLN A 496 6.41 -18.92 -9.10
N HIS A 497 6.53 -20.01 -8.35
CA HIS A 497 5.41 -20.81 -7.90
C HIS A 497 5.62 -21.26 -6.45
N GLN A 498 4.80 -20.74 -5.55
CA GLN A 498 4.95 -20.93 -4.10
C GLN A 498 6.36 -20.54 -3.64
N ASN A 499 7.10 -21.48 -3.06
CA ASN A 499 8.45 -21.35 -2.51
C ASN A 499 9.59 -21.54 -3.53
N THR A 500 9.30 -21.73 -4.82
CA THR A 500 10.31 -21.92 -5.87
C THR A 500 10.28 -20.76 -6.87
N LEU A 501 11.46 -20.34 -7.30
CA LEU A 501 11.65 -19.24 -8.24
C LEU A 501 12.69 -19.61 -9.30
N ILE A 502 12.38 -19.32 -10.57
CA ILE A 502 13.34 -19.23 -11.68
C ILE A 502 13.62 -17.75 -11.92
N TYR A 503 14.88 -17.37 -11.89
CA TYR A 503 15.36 -16.00 -12.11
C TYR A 503 16.35 -15.98 -13.27
N SER A 504 16.09 -15.21 -14.32
CA SER A 504 17.01 -14.96 -15.42
C SER A 504 17.35 -13.49 -15.52
N TYR A 505 18.63 -13.17 -15.63
CA TYR A 505 19.15 -11.82 -15.82
C TYR A 505 19.67 -11.59 -17.24
N SER A 506 19.51 -10.35 -17.69
CA SER A 506 20.31 -9.71 -18.74
C SER A 506 20.85 -8.37 -18.22
N GLY A 507 22.07 -8.00 -18.60
CA GLY A 507 22.71 -6.77 -18.12
C GLY A 507 22.17 -5.50 -18.79
N ARG A 508 22.21 -4.37 -18.07
CA ARG A 508 21.87 -3.02 -18.56
C ARG A 508 23.11 -2.12 -18.52
N ASN A 509 23.70 -1.80 -19.66
CA ASN A 509 24.95 -1.01 -19.74
C ASN A 509 24.79 0.51 -19.61
N ARG A 510 23.57 1.01 -19.45
CA ARG A 510 23.26 2.44 -19.45
C ARG A 510 22.48 2.87 -18.22
N GLY A 511 22.74 4.09 -17.74
CA GLY A 511 22.09 4.72 -16.59
C GLY A 511 20.64 5.19 -16.84
N PRO A 512 20.07 6.05 -15.97
CA PRO A 512 18.67 6.50 -16.08
C PRO A 512 18.45 7.34 -17.33
N ASP A 513 19.45 8.13 -17.72
CA ASP A 513 19.43 9.05 -18.86
C ASP A 513 20.01 8.40 -20.14
N ASP A 514 19.92 7.07 -20.25
CA ASP A 514 20.49 6.29 -21.36
C ASP A 514 22.02 6.54 -21.56
N THR A 515 22.72 6.94 -20.49
CA THR A 515 24.15 7.25 -20.55
C THR A 515 25.01 6.02 -20.28
N PRO A 516 26.01 5.68 -21.13
CA PRO A 516 26.92 4.56 -20.88
C PRO A 516 27.84 4.76 -19.67
N LEU A 517 28.34 3.65 -19.13
CA LEU A 517 29.41 3.64 -18.14
C LEU A 517 30.76 3.96 -18.78
N VAL A 518 31.67 4.55 -18.01
CA VAL A 518 33.07 4.71 -18.41
C VAL A 518 33.74 3.33 -18.46
N ALA A 519 34.19 2.92 -19.64
CA ALA A 519 34.69 1.57 -19.89
C ALA A 519 35.90 1.20 -19.03
N GLU A 520 36.87 2.12 -18.89
CA GLU A 520 38.11 1.93 -18.14
C GLU A 520 37.90 1.96 -16.61
N LYS A 521 36.70 2.29 -16.15
CA LYS A 521 36.32 2.31 -14.73
C LYS A 521 35.31 1.21 -14.38
N THR A 522 35.01 0.34 -15.34
CA THR A 522 34.11 -0.82 -15.16
C THR A 522 34.94 -2.10 -15.20
N HIS A 523 35.24 -2.63 -14.03
CA HIS A 523 36.19 -3.74 -13.87
C HIS A 523 35.53 -5.09 -13.64
N ARG A 524 34.26 -5.09 -13.21
CA ARG A 524 33.50 -6.31 -12.94
C ARG A 524 32.03 -6.09 -13.28
N ILE A 525 31.43 -7.08 -13.92
CA ILE A 525 29.98 -7.13 -14.20
C ILE A 525 29.47 -8.48 -13.74
N SER A 526 28.47 -8.49 -12.86
CA SER A 526 27.97 -9.73 -12.26
C SER A 526 26.48 -9.65 -11.95
N ALA A 527 25.78 -10.79 -12.07
CA ALA A 527 24.61 -11.00 -11.24
C ALA A 527 25.07 -11.44 -9.84
N GLY A 528 24.45 -10.93 -8.79
CA GLY A 528 24.74 -11.30 -7.40
C GLY A 528 23.48 -11.82 -6.73
N MET A 529 23.61 -12.88 -5.92
CA MET A 529 22.62 -13.25 -4.91
C MET A 529 23.17 -12.89 -3.54
N PHE A 530 22.53 -11.96 -2.85
CA PHE A 530 23.01 -11.37 -1.61
C PHE A 530 22.22 -11.93 -0.42
N LEU A 531 22.93 -12.50 0.55
CA LEU A 531 22.40 -12.88 1.85
C LEU A 531 22.80 -11.80 2.86
N PHE A 532 21.85 -11.01 3.33
CA PHE A 532 22.03 -10.08 4.45
C PHE A 532 21.76 -10.77 5.77
N ARG A 533 22.69 -10.58 6.72
CA ARG A 533 22.59 -10.97 8.14
C ARG A 533 23.31 -9.92 8.97
N TRP A 534 22.75 -9.56 10.13
CA TRP A 534 23.37 -8.54 10.99
C TRP A 534 24.78 -8.94 11.43
N GLU A 535 24.92 -10.17 11.92
CA GLU A 535 26.21 -10.80 12.17
C GLU A 535 26.51 -11.72 10.98
N PRO A 536 27.29 -11.27 9.99
CA PRO A 536 27.66 -12.13 8.87
C PRO A 536 28.51 -13.28 9.42
N GLY A 537 28.21 -14.51 8.99
CA GLY A 537 28.90 -15.71 9.45
C GLY A 537 28.71 -16.88 8.50
N LEU A 538 29.67 -17.81 8.52
CA LEU A 538 29.68 -18.99 7.63
C LEU A 538 28.84 -20.15 8.17
N GLU A 539 28.37 -20.05 9.41
CA GLU A 539 27.51 -21.06 10.01
C GLU A 539 26.22 -21.25 9.20
N GLY A 540 25.89 -22.51 8.95
CA GLY A 540 24.73 -22.90 8.15
C GLY A 540 24.92 -22.74 6.65
N LEU A 541 26.11 -22.36 6.16
CA LEU A 541 26.38 -22.25 4.73
C LEU A 541 27.06 -23.50 4.17
N PHE A 542 26.56 -23.99 3.04
CA PHE A 542 27.11 -25.18 2.38
C PHE A 542 27.18 -24.99 0.87
N ILE A 543 28.21 -25.56 0.25
CA ILE A 543 28.23 -25.84 -1.19
C ILE A 543 27.92 -27.33 -1.35
N ASN A 544 26.76 -27.63 -1.94
CA ASN A 544 26.18 -28.96 -1.97
C ASN A 544 26.01 -29.57 -0.57
N ARG A 545 26.98 -30.36 -0.10
CA ARG A 545 27.00 -30.94 1.25
C ARG A 545 28.18 -30.46 2.09
N GLU A 546 29.15 -29.78 1.47
CA GLU A 546 30.37 -29.37 2.12
C GLU A 546 30.14 -28.03 2.82
N PRO A 547 30.39 -27.92 4.13
CA PRO A 547 30.29 -26.65 4.85
C PRO A 547 31.27 -25.63 4.28
N VAL A 548 30.82 -24.39 4.14
CA VAL A 548 31.71 -23.27 3.81
C VAL A 548 32.51 -22.91 5.07
N THR A 549 33.83 -23.04 4.99
CA THR A 549 34.73 -22.79 6.14
C THR A 549 35.60 -21.54 5.95
N GLN A 550 35.67 -21.00 4.74
CA GLN A 550 36.40 -19.78 4.41
C GLN A 550 35.80 -19.11 3.17
N LEU A 551 35.99 -17.78 3.08
CA LEU A 551 35.66 -16.98 1.91
C LEU A 551 36.94 -16.25 1.40
N PRO A 552 37.07 -16.01 0.08
CA PRO A 552 36.14 -16.40 -0.97
C PRO A 552 36.21 -17.89 -1.31
N VAL A 553 35.13 -18.43 -1.88
CA VAL A 553 35.08 -19.81 -2.40
C VAL A 553 34.35 -19.86 -3.74
N ASP A 554 34.90 -20.63 -4.69
CA ASP A 554 34.34 -20.80 -6.03
C ASP A 554 33.28 -21.92 -6.03
N LEU A 555 32.22 -21.76 -6.83
CA LEU A 555 31.22 -22.78 -7.10
C LEU A 555 31.43 -23.33 -8.52
N GLU A 556 31.33 -24.65 -8.66
CA GLU A 556 31.37 -25.30 -9.96
C GLU A 556 30.00 -25.24 -10.66
N PRO A 557 29.95 -25.33 -12.01
CA PRO A 557 28.69 -25.37 -12.73
C PRO A 557 27.75 -26.48 -12.24
N GLY A 558 26.57 -26.08 -11.76
CA GLY A 558 25.55 -26.99 -11.25
C GLY A 558 25.52 -27.16 -9.74
N ASP A 559 26.51 -26.63 -9.02
CA ASP A 559 26.52 -26.61 -7.56
C ASP A 559 25.35 -25.81 -6.99
N TRP A 560 24.94 -26.21 -5.79
CA TRP A 560 23.98 -25.49 -4.96
C TRP A 560 24.69 -24.78 -3.81
N TRP A 561 24.37 -23.51 -3.60
CA TRP A 561 24.60 -22.83 -2.35
C TRP A 561 23.40 -23.05 -1.43
N PHE A 562 23.60 -23.73 -0.31
CA PHE A 562 22.57 -23.95 0.70
C PHE A 562 22.80 -23.08 1.93
N ILE A 563 21.69 -22.65 2.52
CA ILE A 563 21.64 -21.90 3.77
C ILE A 563 20.69 -22.65 4.71
N GLU A 564 21.19 -23.00 5.89
CA GLU A 564 20.44 -23.50 7.04
C GLU A 564 20.41 -22.41 8.11
N ASP A 565 19.21 -22.07 8.58
CA ASP A 565 19.01 -21.07 9.63
C ASP A 565 17.92 -21.57 10.59
N GLY A 566 18.34 -22.41 11.53
CA GLY A 566 17.44 -23.16 12.40
C GLY A 566 16.46 -24.01 11.58
N ASP A 567 15.16 -23.69 11.68
CA ASP A 567 14.12 -24.40 10.96
C ASP A 567 13.89 -23.91 9.52
N THR A 568 14.57 -22.86 9.06
CA THR A 568 14.43 -22.30 7.70
C THR A 568 15.59 -22.72 6.80
N TYR A 569 15.28 -23.15 5.57
CA TYR A 569 16.23 -23.65 4.58
C TYR A 569 16.12 -22.89 3.27
N VAL A 570 17.26 -22.63 2.63
CA VAL A 570 17.32 -22.03 1.30
C VAL A 570 18.30 -22.81 0.43
N GLY A 571 17.94 -23.03 -0.83
CA GLY A 571 18.83 -23.50 -1.87
C GLY A 571 18.87 -22.50 -3.02
N VAL A 572 20.08 -22.07 -3.38
CA VAL A 572 20.34 -21.23 -4.55
C VAL A 572 21.22 -22.00 -5.52
N ARG A 573 20.76 -22.16 -6.76
CA ARG A 573 21.55 -22.75 -7.83
C ARG A 573 21.79 -21.72 -8.94
N PRO A 574 23.03 -21.31 -9.19
CA PRO A 574 23.37 -20.52 -10.37
C PRO A 574 22.96 -21.26 -11.65
N LEU A 575 22.29 -20.54 -12.54
CA LEU A 575 22.05 -20.98 -13.91
C LEU A 575 23.29 -20.73 -14.77
N GLU A 576 23.34 -21.21 -16.01
CA GLU A 576 24.48 -20.94 -16.90
C GLU A 576 24.69 -19.42 -17.13
N SER A 577 25.93 -18.93 -17.05
CA SER A 577 26.28 -17.53 -17.35
C SER A 577 27.09 -17.36 -18.64
N THR A 578 26.96 -16.21 -19.28
CA THR A 578 27.85 -15.79 -20.37
C THR A 578 29.14 -15.22 -19.77
N HIS A 579 30.31 -15.72 -20.18
CA HIS A 579 31.58 -15.07 -19.90
C HIS A 579 31.96 -14.17 -21.09
N LEU A 580 31.72 -12.87 -20.98
CA LEU A 580 32.03 -11.89 -22.02
C LEU A 580 33.54 -11.73 -22.21
N SER A 581 34.30 -11.61 -21.11
CA SER A 581 35.77 -11.58 -21.13
C SER A 581 36.38 -11.73 -19.73
N GLY A 582 37.65 -12.15 -19.70
CA GLY A 582 38.46 -12.25 -18.49
C GLY A 582 38.17 -13.47 -17.60
N PRO A 583 38.77 -13.54 -16.40
CA PRO A 583 38.71 -14.72 -15.52
C PRO A 583 37.40 -14.76 -14.71
N CYS A 584 36.26 -14.78 -15.41
CA CYS A 584 34.92 -14.84 -14.80
C CYS A 584 34.74 -16.08 -13.94
N ARG A 585 34.17 -15.91 -12.74
CA ARG A 585 33.87 -17.00 -11.81
C ARG A 585 32.46 -16.88 -11.25
N THR A 586 31.97 -17.99 -10.72
CA THR A 586 30.85 -17.99 -9.78
C THR A 586 31.42 -18.19 -8.38
N ARG A 587 31.27 -17.20 -7.50
CA ARG A 587 32.04 -17.12 -6.25
C ARG A 587 31.23 -16.53 -5.11
N LEU A 588 31.33 -17.15 -3.93
CA LEU A 588 30.88 -16.57 -2.67
C LEU A 588 31.96 -15.64 -2.12
N GLU A 589 31.56 -14.43 -1.73
CA GLU A 589 32.43 -13.41 -1.14
C GLU A 589 31.78 -12.76 0.08
N GLU A 590 32.60 -12.37 1.05
CA GLU A 590 32.16 -11.57 2.19
C GLU A 590 32.04 -10.10 1.79
N ARG A 591 31.02 -9.46 2.34
CA ARG A 591 30.63 -8.07 2.16
C ARG A 591 30.16 -7.51 3.50
N THR A 592 30.07 -6.19 3.64
CA THR A 592 29.63 -5.60 4.92
C THR A 592 28.26 -6.14 5.28
N ARG A 593 28.17 -6.93 6.36
CA ARG A 593 26.95 -7.61 6.83
C ARG A 593 26.22 -8.45 5.76
N GLN A 594 26.97 -8.95 4.77
CA GLN A 594 26.43 -9.74 3.68
C GLN A 594 27.39 -10.83 3.23
N ILE A 595 26.83 -11.90 2.69
CA ILE A 595 27.55 -12.86 1.86
C ILE A 595 26.92 -12.84 0.47
N ALA A 596 27.72 -12.57 -0.54
CA ALA A 596 27.26 -12.42 -1.91
C ALA A 596 27.79 -13.56 -2.79
N LEU A 597 26.89 -14.25 -3.47
CA LEU A 597 27.20 -15.17 -4.56
C LEU A 597 27.22 -14.38 -5.87
N TYR A 598 28.41 -13.97 -6.30
CA TYR A 598 28.58 -13.31 -7.59
C TYR A 598 28.72 -14.36 -8.70
N GLN A 599 28.00 -14.12 -9.79
CA GLN A 599 28.11 -14.81 -11.06
C GLN A 599 28.60 -13.81 -12.10
N ASP A 600 29.90 -13.87 -12.41
CA ASP A 600 30.54 -12.88 -13.26
C ASP A 600 30.20 -13.09 -14.74
N ASN A 601 29.85 -11.99 -15.41
CA ASN A 601 29.82 -11.90 -16.86
C ASN A 601 31.10 -11.29 -17.43
N TYR A 602 31.80 -10.45 -16.66
CA TYR A 602 33.04 -9.82 -17.08
C TYR A 602 33.94 -9.53 -15.87
N VAL A 603 35.25 -9.72 -16.04
CA VAL A 603 36.28 -9.27 -15.09
C VAL A 603 37.51 -8.77 -15.87
N GLY A 604 37.92 -7.51 -15.70
CA GLY A 604 39.08 -6.98 -16.42
C GLY A 604 39.36 -5.50 -16.17
N SER A 605 40.23 -4.91 -16.99
CA SER A 605 40.66 -3.51 -16.85
C SER A 605 39.81 -2.50 -17.63
N SER A 606 39.09 -2.95 -18.66
CA SER A 606 38.22 -2.11 -19.49
C SER A 606 37.17 -2.94 -20.24
N THR A 607 35.92 -2.47 -20.25
CA THR A 607 34.84 -3.09 -21.04
C THR A 607 34.84 -2.69 -22.52
N GLU A 608 35.87 -1.97 -22.98
CA GLU A 608 36.03 -1.60 -24.38
C GLU A 608 35.99 -2.85 -25.29
N GLY A 609 35.21 -2.77 -26.37
CA GLY A 609 35.03 -3.87 -27.33
C GLY A 609 33.86 -4.82 -27.02
N ILE A 610 33.19 -4.71 -25.87
CA ILE A 610 31.92 -5.39 -25.64
C ILE A 610 30.81 -4.62 -26.36
N THR A 611 30.15 -5.25 -27.33
CA THR A 611 29.08 -4.59 -28.09
C THR A 611 27.78 -4.52 -27.28
N ASP A 612 26.90 -3.58 -27.64
CA ASP A 612 25.55 -3.49 -27.07
C ASP A 612 24.79 -4.83 -27.20
N GLU A 613 24.87 -5.49 -28.35
CA GLU A 613 24.23 -6.80 -28.56
C GLU A 613 24.79 -7.88 -27.62
N GLN A 614 26.11 -7.98 -27.49
CA GLN A 614 26.75 -8.92 -26.57
C GLN A 614 26.34 -8.66 -25.12
N TRP A 615 26.20 -7.39 -24.74
CA TRP A 615 25.76 -7.01 -23.41
C TRP A 615 24.32 -7.42 -23.13
N VAL A 616 23.39 -7.12 -24.06
CA VAL A 616 21.99 -7.54 -23.94
C VAL A 616 21.87 -9.07 -23.88
N GLN A 617 22.70 -9.79 -24.64
CA GLN A 617 22.73 -11.26 -24.64
C GLN A 617 23.50 -11.86 -23.47
N ALA A 618 24.20 -11.06 -22.66
CA ALA A 618 24.89 -11.53 -21.47
C ALA A 618 23.86 -12.09 -20.48
N ARG A 619 23.93 -13.40 -20.22
CA ARG A 619 22.99 -14.10 -19.36
C ARG A 619 23.62 -14.44 -18.02
N SER A 620 22.80 -14.37 -16.99
CA SER A 620 23.09 -14.85 -15.63
C SER A 620 21.75 -15.23 -14.99
N GLY A 621 21.73 -15.85 -13.81
CA GLY A 621 20.47 -16.18 -13.17
C GLY A 621 20.57 -17.25 -12.10
N PHE A 622 19.45 -17.51 -11.44
CA PHE A 622 19.38 -18.38 -10.27
C PHE A 622 18.08 -19.18 -10.27
N ILE A 623 18.15 -20.44 -9.83
CA ILE A 623 17.00 -21.12 -9.22
C ILE A 623 17.09 -20.88 -7.72
N VAL A 624 15.98 -20.46 -7.11
CA VAL A 624 15.87 -20.31 -5.66
C VAL A 624 14.73 -21.18 -5.17
N GLU A 625 14.98 -21.95 -4.12
CA GLU A 625 13.93 -22.68 -3.41
C GLU A 625 14.08 -22.47 -1.91
N MET A 626 12.97 -22.13 -1.25
CA MET A 626 12.89 -22.05 0.21
C MET A 626 12.20 -23.28 0.77
N GLY A 627 12.44 -23.58 2.04
CA GLY A 627 11.74 -24.62 2.75
C GLY A 627 11.86 -24.46 4.25
N ASP A 628 11.09 -25.22 5.02
CA ASP A 628 11.27 -25.31 6.45
C ASP A 628 11.21 -26.74 7.00
N ALA A 629 11.44 -26.88 8.31
CA ALA A 629 11.38 -28.13 9.02
C ALA A 629 10.02 -28.84 8.92
N ARG A 630 8.90 -28.11 8.76
CA ARG A 630 7.57 -28.71 8.61
C ARG A 630 7.36 -29.29 7.22
N GLU A 631 7.84 -28.59 6.20
CA GLU A 631 7.73 -29.00 4.80
C GLU A 631 8.68 -30.16 4.44
N TYR A 632 9.90 -30.15 5.00
CA TYR A 632 10.97 -31.07 4.62
C TYR A 632 11.38 -32.05 5.71
N GLY A 633 11.01 -31.80 6.97
CA GLY A 633 11.40 -32.59 8.14
C GLY A 633 12.81 -32.33 8.63
N SER A 634 13.77 -32.05 7.73
CA SER A 634 15.13 -31.62 8.09
C SER A 634 15.87 -30.98 6.91
N PHE A 635 16.88 -30.18 7.21
CA PHE A 635 17.77 -29.59 6.21
C PHE A 635 18.42 -30.63 5.29
N LYS A 636 18.86 -31.77 5.85
CA LYS A 636 19.41 -32.88 5.04
C LYS A 636 18.41 -33.38 4.00
N ARG A 637 17.13 -33.51 4.35
CA ARG A 637 16.09 -33.94 3.39
C ARG A 637 15.80 -32.87 2.34
N PHE A 638 15.87 -31.60 2.72
CA PHE A 638 15.81 -30.48 1.79
C PHE A 638 16.96 -30.54 0.77
N GLN A 639 18.21 -30.63 1.23
CA GLN A 639 19.39 -30.82 0.36
C GLN A 639 19.25 -32.05 -0.54
N ASP A 640 18.85 -33.20 0.02
CA ASP A 640 18.65 -34.44 -0.75
C ASP A 640 17.63 -34.26 -1.88
N ARG A 641 16.59 -33.45 -1.69
CA ARG A 641 15.60 -33.16 -2.72
C ARG A 641 16.16 -32.22 -3.79
N MET A 642 16.85 -31.15 -3.40
CA MET A 642 17.39 -30.15 -4.32
C MET A 642 18.53 -30.72 -5.18
N LEU A 643 19.43 -31.52 -4.59
CA LEU A 643 20.53 -32.18 -5.32
C LEU A 643 20.04 -33.21 -6.36
N ARG A 644 18.78 -33.66 -6.29
CA ARG A 644 18.15 -34.54 -7.29
C ARG A 644 17.41 -33.77 -8.38
N ALA A 645 17.27 -32.45 -8.23
CA ALA A 645 16.63 -31.63 -9.23
C ALA A 645 17.45 -31.60 -10.51
N ARG A 646 16.77 -31.42 -11.65
CA ARG A 646 17.37 -31.31 -12.97
C ARG A 646 17.00 -29.95 -13.53
N VAL A 647 17.96 -29.23 -14.09
CA VAL A 647 17.69 -28.06 -14.93
C VAL A 647 18.22 -28.37 -16.32
N LYS A 648 17.40 -28.09 -17.34
CA LYS A 648 17.85 -27.99 -18.71
C LYS A 648 17.76 -26.55 -19.15
N GLU A 649 18.80 -26.09 -19.84
CA GLU A 649 18.88 -24.73 -20.36
C GLU A 649 19.21 -24.77 -21.84
N SER A 650 18.67 -23.81 -22.58
CA SER A 650 19.06 -23.55 -23.96
C SER A 650 18.87 -22.08 -24.29
N VAL A 651 19.61 -21.60 -25.28
CA VAL A 651 19.55 -20.22 -25.74
C VAL A 651 19.42 -20.19 -27.25
N ASP A 652 18.55 -19.32 -27.74
CA ASP A 652 18.37 -19.01 -29.15
C ASP A 652 18.27 -17.48 -29.30
N GLY A 653 19.39 -16.86 -29.68
CA GLY A 653 19.53 -15.40 -29.70
C GLY A 653 19.22 -14.75 -28.35
N PHE A 654 18.16 -13.95 -28.30
CA PHE A 654 17.70 -13.26 -27.09
C PHE A 654 16.76 -14.10 -26.21
N VAL A 655 16.41 -15.31 -26.65
CA VAL A 655 15.49 -16.18 -25.91
C VAL A 655 16.29 -17.16 -25.06
N ARG A 656 16.10 -17.07 -23.74
CA ARG A 656 16.58 -18.09 -22.80
C ARG A 656 15.44 -19.01 -22.42
N THR A 657 15.70 -20.32 -22.51
CA THR A 657 14.81 -21.38 -22.07
C THR A 657 15.37 -22.04 -20.82
N VAL A 658 14.54 -22.19 -19.79
CA VAL A 658 14.87 -22.89 -18.54
C VAL A 658 13.76 -23.88 -18.20
N ASP A 659 14.10 -25.16 -18.01
CA ASP A 659 13.21 -26.24 -17.56
C ASP A 659 13.76 -26.84 -16.26
N TYR A 660 13.19 -26.40 -15.13
CA TYR A 660 13.50 -26.91 -13.80
C TYR A 660 12.54 -28.03 -13.41
N ARG A 661 13.10 -29.16 -12.96
CA ARG A 661 12.33 -30.35 -12.55
C ARG A 661 12.86 -30.91 -11.24
N ARG A 662 11.95 -31.16 -10.31
CA ARG A 662 12.18 -32.00 -9.14
C ARG A 662 10.97 -32.89 -8.87
N SER A 663 11.05 -33.74 -7.85
CA SER A 663 9.89 -34.53 -7.42
C SER A 663 8.72 -33.59 -7.09
N GLY A 664 7.58 -33.80 -7.75
CA GLY A 664 6.35 -33.03 -7.55
C GLY A 664 6.34 -31.59 -8.07
N ARG A 665 7.33 -31.18 -8.88
CA ARG A 665 7.38 -29.83 -9.46
C ARG A 665 8.10 -29.79 -10.80
N ARG A 666 7.49 -29.16 -11.79
CA ARG A 666 8.13 -28.75 -13.05
C ARG A 666 7.79 -27.29 -13.35
N MET A 667 8.81 -26.50 -13.66
CA MET A 667 8.67 -25.09 -14.02
C MET A 667 9.42 -24.83 -15.32
N GLU A 668 8.76 -24.21 -16.29
CA GLU A 668 9.31 -23.96 -17.63
C GLU A 668 9.14 -22.48 -17.99
N MET A 669 10.23 -21.85 -18.42
CA MET A 669 10.25 -20.44 -18.79
C MET A 669 11.05 -20.23 -20.07
N ASP A 670 10.42 -19.62 -21.07
CA ASP A 670 11.09 -19.09 -22.26
C ASP A 670 10.94 -17.56 -22.21
N TRP A 671 12.04 -16.86 -22.01
CA TRP A 671 12.04 -15.41 -21.82
C TRP A 671 12.93 -14.72 -22.85
N HIS A 672 12.38 -13.72 -23.53
CA HIS A 672 13.09 -12.90 -24.50
C HIS A 672 13.67 -11.67 -23.80
N CYS A 673 15.00 -11.62 -23.59
CA CYS A 673 15.61 -10.59 -22.73
C CYS A 673 15.50 -9.16 -23.29
N TYR A 674 15.61 -8.97 -24.61
CA TYR A 674 15.54 -7.63 -25.21
C TYR A 674 14.11 -7.04 -25.25
N LEU A 675 13.10 -7.86 -25.55
CA LEU A 675 11.68 -7.43 -25.53
C LEU A 675 11.05 -7.50 -24.13
N GLU A 676 11.69 -8.23 -23.21
CA GLU A 676 11.22 -8.54 -21.86
C GLU A 676 9.83 -9.24 -21.87
N THR A 677 9.64 -10.15 -22.82
CA THR A 677 8.40 -10.91 -23.01
C THR A 677 8.58 -12.40 -22.71
N TYR A 678 7.50 -13.04 -22.27
CA TYR A 678 7.46 -14.48 -22.04
C TYR A 678 6.89 -15.16 -23.27
N LEU A 679 7.64 -16.08 -23.87
CA LEU A 679 7.16 -16.96 -24.93
C LEU A 679 6.54 -18.24 -24.36
N LYS A 680 6.98 -18.63 -23.17
CA LYS A 680 6.44 -19.74 -22.38
C LYS A 680 6.59 -19.45 -20.90
N ARG A 681 5.56 -19.77 -20.12
CA ARG A 681 5.61 -19.71 -18.66
C ARG A 681 4.67 -20.76 -18.08
N ARG A 682 5.21 -21.91 -17.66
CA ARG A 682 4.43 -23.06 -17.23
C ARG A 682 4.83 -23.61 -15.89
N VAL A 683 3.85 -24.09 -15.15
CA VAL A 683 4.01 -24.85 -13.91
C VAL A 683 3.22 -26.14 -14.05
N ASP A 684 3.87 -27.27 -13.81
CA ASP A 684 3.28 -28.61 -13.83
C ASP A 684 2.44 -28.89 -15.09
N GLY A 685 2.94 -28.40 -16.24
CA GLY A 685 2.33 -28.57 -17.56
C GLY A 685 1.20 -27.59 -17.90
N LYS A 686 0.87 -26.66 -17.00
CA LYS A 686 -0.16 -25.62 -17.21
C LYS A 686 0.47 -24.26 -17.43
N ASP A 687 -0.07 -23.50 -18.38
CA ASP A 687 0.33 -22.10 -18.58
C ASP A 687 -0.05 -21.25 -17.36
N VAL A 688 0.86 -20.38 -16.95
CA VAL A 688 0.67 -19.44 -15.83
C VAL A 688 0.19 -18.12 -16.40
N GLU A 689 -1.11 -17.89 -16.35
CA GLU A 689 -1.72 -16.63 -16.76
C GLU A 689 -1.40 -15.53 -15.74
N THR A 690 -1.06 -14.34 -16.25
CA THR A 690 -1.02 -13.11 -15.45
C THR A 690 -2.46 -12.76 -15.07
N ILE A 691 -2.75 -12.72 -13.77
CA ILE A 691 -4.09 -12.37 -13.30
C ILE A 691 -4.40 -10.89 -13.53
N ARG A 692 -5.69 -10.57 -13.60
CA ARG A 692 -6.19 -9.20 -13.65
C ARG A 692 -6.53 -8.64 -12.27
N PHE A 693 -7.08 -9.49 -11.39
CA PHE A 693 -7.57 -9.08 -10.08
C PHE A 693 -6.79 -9.76 -8.97
N LEU A 694 -6.64 -9.08 -7.84
CA LEU A 694 -5.99 -9.64 -6.66
C LEU A 694 -6.72 -10.88 -6.15
N GLN A 695 -5.93 -11.91 -5.83
CA GLN A 695 -6.37 -13.16 -5.26
C GLN A 695 -5.51 -13.53 -4.05
N SER A 696 -6.16 -13.87 -2.95
CA SER A 696 -5.57 -14.45 -1.74
C SER A 696 -6.60 -15.35 -1.06
N PRO A 697 -6.19 -16.28 -0.18
CA PRO A 697 -7.12 -17.10 0.59
C PRO A 697 -8.15 -16.27 1.38
N GLU A 698 -7.75 -15.14 1.95
CA GLU A 698 -8.61 -14.26 2.76
C GLU A 698 -9.43 -13.29 1.91
N PHE A 699 -8.94 -12.89 0.74
CA PHE A 699 -9.54 -11.79 -0.02
C PHE A 699 -9.51 -12.00 -1.53
N ALA A 700 -10.64 -11.70 -2.18
CA ALA A 700 -10.82 -11.81 -3.61
C ALA A 700 -11.48 -10.56 -4.21
N VAL A 701 -11.01 -10.17 -5.39
CA VAL A 701 -11.58 -9.12 -6.24
C VAL A 701 -11.95 -9.73 -7.60
N GLY A 702 -13.04 -9.28 -8.21
CA GLY A 702 -13.32 -9.61 -9.60
C GLY A 702 -14.69 -9.16 -10.09
N ASP A 703 -14.90 -9.34 -11.40
CA ASP A 703 -16.12 -9.00 -12.15
C ASP A 703 -16.79 -10.24 -12.80
N SER A 704 -16.38 -11.44 -12.40
CA SER A 704 -16.89 -12.71 -12.94
C SER A 704 -18.38 -12.96 -12.64
N GLY A 705 -18.92 -12.29 -11.62
CA GLY A 705 -20.22 -12.57 -11.01
C GLY A 705 -20.14 -13.61 -9.87
N GLN A 706 -18.98 -14.21 -9.63
CA GLN A 706 -18.76 -15.18 -8.55
C GLN A 706 -17.33 -15.08 -8.02
N LEU A 707 -17.18 -14.73 -6.74
CA LEU A 707 -15.90 -14.64 -6.06
C LEU A 707 -15.83 -15.68 -4.96
N GLU A 708 -14.64 -16.21 -4.72
CA GLU A 708 -14.39 -17.24 -3.70
C GLU A 708 -13.18 -16.85 -2.87
N THR A 709 -13.30 -17.04 -1.57
CA THR A 709 -12.19 -17.10 -0.61
C THR A 709 -12.03 -18.55 -0.14
N HIS A 710 -11.16 -18.80 0.82
CA HIS A 710 -10.94 -20.16 1.32
C HIS A 710 -12.18 -20.82 1.95
N ASP A 711 -13.16 -20.04 2.42
CA ASP A 711 -14.35 -20.58 3.10
C ASP A 711 -15.68 -19.86 2.80
N ALA A 712 -15.68 -18.80 1.97
CA ALA A 712 -16.88 -18.06 1.61
C ALA A 712 -16.95 -17.78 0.11
N GLN A 713 -18.18 -17.61 -0.38
CA GLN A 713 -18.50 -17.34 -1.77
C GLN A 713 -19.45 -16.14 -1.88
N LEU A 714 -19.18 -15.27 -2.85
CA LEU A 714 -20.01 -14.11 -3.17
C LEU A 714 -20.48 -14.20 -4.61
N THR A 715 -21.80 -14.26 -4.80
CA THR A 715 -22.42 -14.22 -6.12
C THR A 715 -23.08 -12.86 -6.35
N THR A 716 -22.86 -12.29 -7.54
CA THR A 716 -23.41 -11.00 -7.96
C THR A 716 -23.60 -10.94 -9.49
N ARG A 717 -23.91 -9.77 -10.04
CA ARG A 717 -24.06 -9.57 -11.48
C ARG A 717 -22.70 -9.66 -12.19
N LYS A 718 -22.60 -10.54 -13.20
CA LYS A 718 -21.44 -10.62 -14.08
C LYS A 718 -21.16 -9.28 -14.79
N GLY A 719 -19.88 -8.91 -14.85
CA GLY A 719 -19.38 -7.66 -15.44
C GLY A 719 -19.33 -6.49 -14.45
N GLU A 720 -19.89 -6.65 -13.25
CA GLU A 720 -19.83 -5.65 -12.19
C GLU A 720 -18.79 -6.10 -11.15
N PRO A 721 -17.84 -5.23 -10.76
CA PRO A 721 -16.81 -5.59 -9.79
C PRO A 721 -17.41 -5.66 -8.39
N ALA A 722 -16.95 -6.65 -7.62
CA ALA A 722 -17.23 -6.80 -6.20
C ALA A 722 -15.96 -7.26 -5.48
N TRP A 723 -15.94 -7.10 -4.15
CA TRP A 723 -14.88 -7.64 -3.31
C TRP A 723 -15.45 -8.56 -2.23
N LEU A 724 -14.68 -9.58 -1.86
CA LEU A 724 -15.03 -10.54 -0.81
C LEU A 724 -13.85 -10.71 0.14
N LEU A 725 -14.10 -10.50 1.43
CA LEU A 725 -13.17 -10.77 2.53
C LEU A 725 -13.71 -11.89 3.42
N SER A 726 -12.82 -12.79 3.82
CA SER A 726 -13.01 -13.78 4.87
C SER A 726 -11.98 -13.58 5.97
N ALA A 727 -12.46 -13.34 7.18
CA ALA A 727 -11.69 -13.21 8.42
C ALA A 727 -12.17 -14.27 9.42
N THR A 728 -11.79 -15.52 9.16
CA THR A 728 -12.19 -16.71 9.91
C THR A 728 -11.93 -16.66 11.42
N PRO A 729 -10.79 -16.14 11.93
CA PRO A 729 -10.51 -16.11 13.37
C PRO A 729 -11.55 -15.29 14.18
N SER A 730 -11.96 -14.13 13.67
CA SER A 730 -13.05 -13.32 14.24
C SER A 730 -14.44 -13.77 13.78
N GLN A 731 -14.51 -14.79 12.91
CA GLN A 731 -15.75 -15.27 12.28
C GLN A 731 -16.52 -14.14 11.60
N SER A 732 -15.82 -13.36 10.79
CA SER A 732 -16.35 -12.22 10.05
C SER A 732 -16.14 -12.39 8.54
N TRP A 733 -17.18 -12.17 7.74
CA TRP A 733 -17.13 -12.19 6.28
C TRP A 733 -17.71 -10.89 5.74
N VAL A 734 -17.09 -10.34 4.69
CA VAL A 734 -17.47 -9.02 4.17
C VAL A 734 -17.64 -9.07 2.66
N ALA A 735 -18.82 -8.66 2.20
CA ALA A 735 -19.09 -8.43 0.79
C ALA A 735 -19.12 -6.92 0.52
N TYR A 736 -18.34 -6.46 -0.44
CA TYR A 736 -18.27 -5.06 -0.83
C TYR A 736 -18.94 -4.85 -2.18
N GLN A 737 -19.94 -3.97 -2.19
CA GLN A 737 -20.52 -3.40 -3.40
C GLN A 737 -19.83 -2.06 -3.65
N THR A 738 -19.08 -1.98 -4.73
CA THR A 738 -18.16 -0.86 -4.98
C THR A 738 -18.62 0.09 -6.09
N GLN A 739 -19.86 -0.05 -6.57
CA GLN A 739 -20.43 0.78 -7.64
C GLN A 739 -21.44 1.78 -7.06
N PRO A 740 -21.07 3.06 -6.92
CA PRO A 740 -22.00 4.13 -6.59
C PRO A 740 -23.13 4.20 -7.63
N HIS A 741 -24.35 4.43 -7.15
CA HIS A 741 -25.57 4.61 -7.95
C HIS A 741 -26.13 3.38 -8.67
N VAL A 742 -25.47 2.22 -8.61
CA VAL A 742 -25.96 0.98 -9.22
C VAL A 742 -26.24 -0.05 -8.13
N PRO A 743 -27.51 -0.33 -7.75
CA PRO A 743 -27.78 -1.44 -6.85
C PRO A 743 -27.50 -2.78 -7.56
N LEU A 744 -26.86 -3.71 -6.86
CA LEU A 744 -26.47 -5.02 -7.39
C LEU A 744 -27.10 -6.15 -6.60
N PRO A 745 -27.48 -7.27 -7.25
CA PRO A 745 -27.83 -8.48 -6.51
C PRO A 745 -26.59 -8.99 -5.78
N LEU A 746 -26.79 -9.50 -4.56
CA LEU A 746 -25.73 -10.00 -3.71
C LEU A 746 -26.23 -11.26 -2.99
N MET A 747 -25.49 -12.35 -3.13
CA MET A 747 -25.66 -13.56 -2.33
C MET A 747 -24.31 -13.92 -1.72
N LEU A 748 -24.20 -13.81 -0.40
CA LEU A 748 -23.01 -14.15 0.35
C LEU A 748 -23.24 -15.45 1.10
N GLU A 749 -22.51 -16.49 0.72
CA GLU A 749 -22.49 -17.79 1.38
C GLU A 749 -21.27 -17.87 2.29
N THR A 750 -21.49 -18.22 3.56
CA THR A 750 -20.45 -18.34 4.59
C THR A 750 -20.66 -19.64 5.40
N PRO A 751 -19.67 -20.10 6.17
CA PRO A 751 -19.83 -21.25 7.06
C PRO A 751 -20.94 -21.09 8.12
N ILE A 752 -21.38 -19.86 8.39
CA ILE A 752 -22.39 -19.56 9.42
C ILE A 752 -23.77 -19.23 8.86
N GLY A 753 -23.92 -19.16 7.54
CA GLY A 753 -25.19 -18.87 6.87
C GLY A 753 -25.03 -18.17 5.53
N GLU A 754 -26.17 -17.96 4.90
CA GLU A 754 -26.32 -17.30 3.62
C GLU A 754 -27.11 -16.01 3.79
N VAL A 755 -26.67 -14.94 3.12
CA VAL A 755 -27.35 -13.64 3.11
C VAL A 755 -27.57 -13.21 1.68
N GLU A 756 -28.83 -12.97 1.32
CA GLU A 756 -29.28 -12.66 -0.03
C GLU A 756 -29.99 -11.30 -0.07
N SER A 757 -29.69 -10.51 -1.10
CA SER A 757 -30.34 -9.24 -1.39
C SER A 757 -30.38 -9.03 -2.91
N GLU A 758 -31.57 -8.96 -3.51
CA GLU A 758 -31.74 -8.69 -4.95
C GLU A 758 -31.20 -7.31 -5.37
N ARG A 759 -31.20 -6.33 -4.46
CA ARG A 759 -30.74 -4.96 -4.71
C ARG A 759 -29.93 -4.43 -3.53
N PHE A 760 -28.68 -4.84 -3.42
CA PHE A 760 -27.76 -4.31 -2.42
C PHE A 760 -27.19 -2.95 -2.89
N PRO A 761 -27.22 -1.90 -2.05
CA PRO A 761 -26.76 -0.55 -2.40
C PRO A 761 -25.23 -0.43 -2.33
N PHE A 762 -24.72 0.74 -2.73
CA PHE A 762 -23.30 1.09 -2.55
C PHE A 762 -22.84 1.02 -1.10
N GLY A 763 -21.78 0.25 -0.83
CA GLY A 763 -21.25 0.05 0.51
C GLY A 763 -20.79 -1.38 0.79
N LYS A 764 -20.90 -1.84 2.04
CA LYS A 764 -20.49 -3.18 2.43
C LYS A 764 -21.48 -3.87 3.37
N LEU A 765 -21.55 -5.18 3.26
CA LEU A 765 -22.25 -6.10 4.16
C LEU A 765 -21.21 -6.89 4.95
N VAL A 766 -21.26 -6.80 6.27
CA VAL A 766 -20.43 -7.58 7.19
C VAL A 766 -21.33 -8.59 7.90
N VAL A 767 -21.00 -9.88 7.80
CA VAL A 767 -21.68 -10.99 8.47
C VAL A 767 -20.75 -11.54 9.54
N GLN A 768 -21.18 -11.56 10.80
CA GLN A 768 -20.35 -11.97 11.94
C GLN A 768 -21.06 -12.97 12.83
N LYS A 769 -20.32 -13.96 13.35
CA LYS A 769 -20.79 -14.78 14.46
C LYS A 769 -20.43 -14.14 15.80
N LYS A 770 -21.43 -13.91 16.65
CA LYS A 770 -21.28 -13.39 18.02
C LYS A 770 -21.89 -14.38 19.01
N GLY A 771 -21.06 -15.29 19.54
CA GLY A 771 -21.53 -16.43 20.33
C GLY A 771 -22.40 -17.35 19.47
N GLU A 772 -23.62 -17.67 19.94
CA GLU A 772 -24.61 -18.42 19.15
C GLU A 772 -25.45 -17.54 18.20
N SER A 773 -25.25 -16.21 18.20
CA SER A 773 -26.01 -15.29 17.35
C SER A 773 -25.26 -14.94 16.07
N LEU A 774 -26.01 -14.61 15.02
CA LEU A 774 -25.49 -13.98 13.80
C LEU A 774 -25.77 -12.47 13.85
N HIS A 775 -24.78 -11.68 13.46
CA HIS A 775 -24.85 -10.23 13.41
C HIS A 775 -24.55 -9.72 12.00
N LEU A 776 -25.38 -8.81 11.51
CA LEU A 776 -25.25 -8.15 10.21
C LEU A 776 -24.95 -6.68 10.43
N GLU A 777 -23.85 -6.20 9.88
CA GLU A 777 -23.54 -4.77 9.86
C GLU A 777 -23.46 -4.30 8.41
N ILE A 778 -24.26 -3.29 8.08
CA ILE A 778 -24.37 -2.76 6.72
C ILE A 778 -23.97 -1.29 6.76
N ASP A 779 -22.86 -0.95 6.11
CA ASP A 779 -22.54 0.45 5.79
C ASP A 779 -23.07 0.68 4.37
N ALA A 780 -24.20 1.39 4.20
CA ALA A 780 -24.85 1.56 2.90
C ALA A 780 -25.20 3.01 2.51
N GLY A 781 -25.11 3.32 1.22
CA GLY A 781 -25.35 4.62 0.58
C GLY A 781 -26.80 5.13 0.63
N PHE A 782 -27.67 4.50 1.41
CA PHE A 782 -29.01 4.99 1.71
C PHE A 782 -29.13 5.21 3.22
N ARG A 783 -29.84 6.26 3.63
CA ARG A 783 -30.31 6.35 5.03
C ARG A 783 -31.64 5.63 5.14
N PRO A 784 -31.85 4.79 6.18
CA PRO A 784 -33.17 4.29 6.48
C PRO A 784 -34.14 5.48 6.60
N PHE A 785 -35.19 5.50 5.79
CA PHE A 785 -36.20 6.55 5.86
C PHE A 785 -37.39 6.07 6.69
N TRP A 786 -37.82 6.91 7.62
CA TRP A 786 -38.96 6.68 8.50
C TRP A 786 -40.28 6.80 7.73
N SER A 787 -40.84 5.69 7.26
CA SER A 787 -42.24 5.68 6.84
C SER A 787 -43.10 5.03 7.91
N SER A 788 -44.05 5.79 8.47
CA SER A 788 -45.12 5.25 9.32
C SER A 788 -46.13 4.40 8.54
N VAL A 789 -45.96 4.27 7.21
CA VAL A 789 -46.95 3.64 6.33
C VAL A 789 -46.30 2.70 5.31
N LYS A 790 -46.61 1.40 5.43
CA LYS A 790 -46.06 0.27 4.63
C LYS A 790 -46.18 0.48 3.11
N TRP A 791 -47.25 1.12 2.63
CA TRP A 791 -47.44 1.35 1.18
C TRP A 791 -46.42 2.34 0.58
N ARG A 792 -45.90 3.31 1.36
CA ARG A 792 -44.85 4.21 0.84
C ARG A 792 -43.54 3.46 0.67
N ALA A 793 -43.16 2.61 1.63
CA ALA A 793 -41.99 1.74 1.48
C ALA A 793 -42.12 0.85 0.24
N GLN A 794 -43.30 0.28 -0.01
CA GLN A 794 -43.59 -0.50 -1.22
C GLN A 794 -43.49 0.33 -2.51
N ILE A 795 -43.87 1.61 -2.51
CA ILE A 795 -43.65 2.50 -3.68
C ILE A 795 -42.16 2.73 -3.90
N TRP A 796 -41.40 3.05 -2.85
CA TRP A 796 -39.95 3.27 -2.96
C TRP A 796 -39.20 2.00 -3.42
N GLN A 797 -39.59 0.83 -2.90
CA GLN A 797 -39.12 -0.46 -3.38
C GLN A 797 -39.54 -0.70 -4.85
N GLY A 798 -40.77 -0.35 -5.23
CA GLY A 798 -41.26 -0.49 -6.62
C GLY A 798 -40.59 0.46 -7.61
N MET A 799 -40.11 1.62 -7.16
CA MET A 799 -39.39 2.61 -7.97
C MET A 799 -37.91 2.29 -8.19
N GLY A 800 -37.35 1.29 -7.49
CA GLY A 800 -35.97 0.87 -7.73
C GLY A 800 -34.88 1.70 -7.05
N THR A 801 -35.23 2.65 -6.17
CA THR A 801 -34.27 3.63 -5.63
C THR A 801 -33.62 3.24 -4.29
N HIS A 802 -33.98 2.08 -3.71
CA HIS A 802 -33.57 1.64 -2.37
C HIS A 802 -33.43 0.10 -2.26
N PRO A 803 -32.81 -0.46 -1.20
CA PRO A 803 -32.52 -1.90 -1.14
C PRO A 803 -33.75 -2.79 -1.12
N SER A 804 -33.61 -4.03 -1.60
CA SER A 804 -34.61 -5.08 -1.34
C SER A 804 -34.57 -5.50 0.13
N ASP A 805 -35.56 -6.29 0.54
CA ASP A 805 -35.44 -7.04 1.79
C ASP A 805 -34.20 -7.94 1.74
N ILE A 806 -33.60 -8.18 2.91
CA ILE A 806 -32.41 -8.99 3.06
C ILE A 806 -32.82 -10.30 3.71
N VAL A 807 -32.68 -11.39 2.95
CA VAL A 807 -33.05 -12.75 3.36
C VAL A 807 -31.82 -13.41 3.97
N ILE A 808 -31.98 -14.01 5.14
CA ILE A 808 -30.87 -14.55 5.94
C ILE A 808 -31.21 -15.99 6.32
N ARG A 809 -30.48 -16.95 5.74
CA ARG A 809 -30.63 -18.38 6.01
C ARG A 809 -29.48 -18.82 6.91
N THR A 810 -29.77 -19.11 8.17
CA THR A 810 -28.77 -19.51 9.15
C THR A 810 -29.36 -20.47 10.18
N ARG A 811 -28.50 -21.29 10.79
CA ARG A 811 -28.84 -22.13 11.95
C ARG A 811 -28.77 -21.36 13.28
N ALA A 812 -28.30 -20.12 13.26
CA ALA A 812 -28.21 -19.31 14.48
C ALA A 812 -29.62 -19.09 15.06
N PRO A 813 -29.83 -19.37 16.37
CA PRO A 813 -31.13 -19.15 17.03
C PRO A 813 -31.53 -17.66 17.12
N LYS A 814 -30.61 -16.74 16.81
CA LYS A 814 -30.86 -15.30 16.89
C LYS A 814 -30.05 -14.56 15.82
N VAL A 815 -30.71 -13.61 15.15
CA VAL A 815 -30.09 -12.66 14.22
C VAL A 815 -30.29 -11.22 14.70
N THR A 816 -29.25 -10.40 14.57
CA THR A 816 -29.30 -8.96 14.83
C THR A 816 -28.71 -8.21 13.65
N ALA A 817 -29.16 -6.98 13.42
CA ALA A 817 -28.65 -6.17 12.32
C ALA A 817 -28.50 -4.70 12.70
N SER A 818 -27.58 -4.01 12.04
CA SER A 818 -27.47 -2.56 12.03
C SER A 818 -27.16 -2.01 10.64
N ILE A 819 -27.72 -0.85 10.31
CA ILE A 819 -27.49 -0.15 9.05
C ILE A 819 -26.97 1.26 9.38
N ASN A 820 -25.77 1.60 8.91
CA ASN A 820 -25.09 2.87 9.19
C ASN A 820 -25.04 3.21 10.71
N GLY A 821 -24.87 2.20 11.56
CA GLY A 821 -24.84 2.31 13.02
C GLY A 821 -26.21 2.25 13.73
N ASP A 822 -27.32 2.35 12.98
CA ASP A 822 -28.66 2.26 13.56
C ASP A 822 -29.10 0.79 13.68
N ALA A 823 -29.56 0.39 14.87
CA ALA A 823 -30.06 -0.97 15.11
C ALA A 823 -31.36 -1.21 14.35
N MET A 824 -31.42 -2.32 13.60
CA MET A 824 -32.56 -2.68 12.76
C MET A 824 -33.32 -3.89 13.30
N PRO A 825 -34.66 -3.91 13.18
CA PRO A 825 -35.44 -5.09 13.50
C PRO A 825 -35.19 -6.20 12.46
N VAL A 826 -35.01 -7.43 12.93
CA VAL A 826 -34.94 -8.64 12.11
C VAL A 826 -36.03 -9.58 12.60
N ILE A 827 -36.84 -10.10 11.68
CA ILE A 827 -37.99 -10.96 12.00
C ILE A 827 -37.76 -12.36 11.45
N TRP A 828 -38.26 -13.37 12.15
CA TRP A 828 -38.30 -14.74 11.65
C TRP A 828 -39.56 -14.94 10.79
N ASP A 829 -39.40 -15.47 9.58
CA ASP A 829 -40.49 -15.88 8.71
C ASP A 829 -40.71 -17.39 8.84
N ASP A 830 -41.74 -17.76 9.60
CA ASP A 830 -42.12 -19.16 9.81
C ASP A 830 -42.50 -19.91 8.52
N ALA A 831 -43.02 -19.20 7.52
CA ALA A 831 -43.52 -19.85 6.30
C ALA A 831 -42.39 -20.36 5.40
N ASN A 832 -41.26 -19.66 5.42
CA ASN A 832 -40.11 -19.91 4.54
C ASN A 832 -38.83 -20.25 5.33
N GLU A 833 -38.94 -20.43 6.65
CA GLU A 833 -37.87 -20.82 7.58
C GLU A 833 -36.58 -19.99 7.45
N HIS A 834 -36.71 -18.67 7.43
CA HIS A 834 -35.56 -17.76 7.35
C HIS A 834 -35.76 -16.48 8.17
N TRP A 835 -34.68 -15.74 8.40
CA TRP A 835 -34.73 -14.40 8.97
C TRP A 835 -34.83 -13.35 7.86
N LEU A 836 -35.64 -12.32 8.10
CA LEU A 836 -35.86 -11.20 7.18
C LEU A 836 -35.45 -9.90 7.86
N LEU A 837 -34.53 -9.18 7.22
CA LEU A 837 -34.22 -7.79 7.54
C LEU A 837 -34.90 -6.91 6.50
N ASP A 838 -35.94 -6.19 6.94
CA ASP A 838 -36.60 -5.16 6.17
C ASP A 838 -35.89 -3.81 6.46
N PRO A 839 -35.13 -3.24 5.50
CA PRO A 839 -34.42 -1.98 5.70
C PRO A 839 -35.34 -0.76 5.88
N TYR A 840 -36.66 -0.96 5.78
CA TYR A 840 -37.71 0.05 5.97
C TYR A 840 -38.53 -0.18 7.26
N ALA A 841 -38.25 -1.24 8.03
CA ALA A 841 -38.97 -1.53 9.25
C ALA A 841 -38.68 -0.51 10.37
N ARG A 842 -39.72 -0.16 11.14
CA ARG A 842 -39.68 0.89 12.18
C ARG A 842 -38.68 0.52 13.29
N ILE A 843 -37.67 1.37 13.51
CA ILE A 843 -36.94 1.39 14.78
C ILE A 843 -37.91 1.95 15.85
N PRO A 844 -38.19 1.24 16.96
CA PRO A 844 -39.05 1.78 18.02
C PRO A 844 -38.47 3.11 18.54
N ARG A 845 -39.30 4.16 18.69
CA ARG A 845 -38.81 5.45 19.19
C ARG A 845 -38.29 5.26 20.61
N VAL A 846 -37.28 6.04 21.02
CA VAL A 846 -36.90 6.21 22.44
C VAL A 846 -38.11 6.64 23.30
N LEU A 847 -39.09 7.33 22.72
CA LEU A 847 -40.35 7.69 23.37
C LEU A 847 -41.28 6.49 23.65
N ASP A 848 -41.13 5.35 22.96
CA ASP A 848 -41.90 4.13 23.25
C ASP A 848 -41.32 3.37 24.47
N ARG A 849 -40.13 3.77 24.98
CA ARG A 849 -39.56 3.29 26.26
C ARG A 849 -40.02 4.09 27.48
N VAL A 850 -40.69 5.22 27.27
CA VAL A 850 -41.32 5.98 28.35
C VAL A 850 -42.80 5.65 28.31
N GLN A 851 -43.23 4.76 29.21
CA GLN A 851 -44.67 4.60 29.45
C GLN A 851 -45.29 5.98 29.69
N PRO A 852 -46.42 6.34 29.05
CA PRO A 852 -47.23 7.43 29.55
C PRO A 852 -47.62 7.06 30.98
N ALA A 853 -47.28 7.91 31.94
CA ALA A 853 -47.67 7.74 33.33
C ALA A 853 -49.18 7.46 33.41
N GLY A 854 -49.57 6.24 33.79
CA GLY A 854 -50.99 5.92 34.00
C GLY A 854 -51.51 4.51 33.72
N ARG A 855 -50.69 3.51 33.36
CA ARG A 855 -51.14 2.10 33.37
C ARG A 855 -50.24 1.22 34.24
N PRO A 856 -50.81 0.36 35.11
CA PRO A 856 -50.00 -0.50 35.96
C PRO A 856 -49.26 -1.54 35.11
N PRO A 857 -48.05 -1.96 35.53
CA PRO A 857 -47.25 -2.91 34.78
C PRO A 857 -47.93 -4.26 34.71
N VAL A 858 -47.99 -4.83 33.50
CA VAL A 858 -48.28 -6.26 33.31
C VAL A 858 -47.01 -7.00 33.69
N ILE A 859 -47.09 -7.75 34.77
CA ILE A 859 -46.08 -8.71 35.20
C ILE A 859 -46.05 -9.82 34.14
N VAL A 860 -44.90 -10.02 33.51
CA VAL A 860 -44.57 -11.29 32.85
C VAL A 860 -43.41 -11.87 33.67
N GLU A 861 -43.73 -12.91 34.42
CA GLU A 861 -42.78 -13.75 35.17
C GLU A 861 -42.17 -14.83 34.25
N PRO A 862 -41.06 -15.48 34.65
CA PRO A 862 -39.75 -15.50 33.97
C PRO A 862 -39.63 -16.31 32.68
#